data_AF-A0A1W9MWG7-F1
#
_entry.id   AF-A0A1W9MWG7-F1
#
_cell.length_a   1.000
_cell.length_b   1.000
_cell.length_c   1.000
_cell.angle_alpha   90.00
_cell.angle_beta   90.00
_cell.angle_gamma   90.00
#
_symmetry.space_group_name_H-M   'P 1'
#
loop_
_entity.id
_entity.type
_entity.pdbx_description
1 polymer ?
#
loop_
_entity_poly.entity_id
_entity_poly.type
_entity_poly.pdbx_seq_one_letter_code
_entity_poly.pdbx_strand_id
1 'polypeptide(L)'
;MVKLLTWLDVRRVIREKTFYGTRLPDGVVRIGCFSDALEFGLIRDEDRQNAEHALKNWFGDWYQENQFLIQLDIGNAVLPVEFLFGEEKTAEDIFIRPFWEEIAYLTSNDEEIEPAGNIKLPEPYPQNAPRVIAFYSFKGGVGRTLQLSAYLFALLERAKSLDIGKTVLVIDADLEAPGLTYWNHLEKQQPAVSFIDFLEICHYPPLDSEETLSWFAKEVKKAPKFDGKSRWYVVPACLDDRELTDTPVLPEHLSRTARDPWEYGNALCRLGMALGADYVFIDLRSGLSEISAPVIFDPRIQRFIVTTLVEQSVKGTNLVLKYLGLTAPPEKAADAETAYDPSVIMTMLKPEFKALPAFENALTGFRSAYIESEDDNVYSKRLNILETDFSEELLYIKGWEDARLKLGVTSVMKAAREWAENELRPGIRYNISARSSHALERLDDVYKLKEICRQYEYAEEGEGEHLLVTEPLRNLAVTFRDQMPRAVSIGAKGSGKTFNYIQLSRFRYWEKFLSYVSPDYPEKLRPGTCIFPLLQSGKLKDKAKKVLNEARDGIKSLFGTDMPDFSPSELSDRIRVSLKHSDWNEADWTGFWINEIAKSLGIKTESSETVSFGLIHRELKNRSLRMVCLFDGLEDIFLEAAYNHVQQSAIRSLIDLPNRLSEIRDACLGIIIFLRRDFLRYAVTQNLHQFENLYRSYDLSWDEDSFFRLVFWICSQAEIIGPDSAEVYGKTREELAEYLEQLWGRKLGADTSKEAYTRNWVFAALTDFKGRLQARDVVRFLYHAGDITVENAKELQFEKWCADRLVPPQAIRRAIVPCSQKKVEEAKEEYPEFEKWVDETLPKISSDKRRIPFTPDEFDIDPPVIRMLEEMGVIYEDKGKDGSSRFYMPEIFRAGLNFSLDKGARPRVLALKRRALGSGVL
;
A
#
# COMPACT_ATOMS: atom_id res chain seq x y z
N MET A 1 -35.14 -22.95 -37.20
CA MET A 1 -36.15 -23.90 -36.70
C MET A 1 -35.79 -24.17 -35.25
N VAL A 2 -36.61 -23.72 -34.30
CA VAL A 2 -36.34 -23.87 -32.86
C VAL A 2 -36.51 -25.36 -32.51
N LYS A 3 -35.58 -25.93 -31.73
CA LYS A 3 -35.68 -27.28 -31.17
C LYS A 3 -35.95 -27.18 -29.67
N LEU A 4 -36.90 -27.92 -29.15
CA LEU A 4 -37.27 -27.95 -27.74
C LEU A 4 -36.70 -29.21 -27.08
N LEU A 5 -35.46 -29.15 -26.61
CA LEU A 5 -34.81 -30.33 -25.99
C LEU A 5 -35.14 -30.45 -24.51
N THR A 6 -35.31 -29.33 -23.82
CA THR A 6 -35.54 -29.26 -22.37
C THR A 6 -36.53 -28.15 -22.01
N TRP A 7 -37.00 -28.14 -20.77
CA TRP A 7 -37.81 -27.05 -20.22
C TRP A 7 -37.11 -25.67 -20.31
N LEU A 8 -35.78 -25.63 -20.36
CA LEU A 8 -35.03 -24.37 -20.57
C LEU A 8 -35.27 -23.78 -21.96
N ASP A 9 -35.50 -24.61 -22.98
CA ASP A 9 -35.81 -24.14 -24.33
C ASP A 9 -37.22 -23.57 -24.39
N VAL A 10 -38.17 -24.24 -23.71
CA VAL A 10 -39.54 -23.73 -23.49
C VAL A 10 -39.48 -22.36 -22.79
N ARG A 11 -38.69 -22.25 -21.72
CA ARG A 11 -38.49 -20.98 -20.98
C ARG A 11 -37.93 -19.86 -21.87
N ARG A 12 -36.97 -20.17 -22.75
CA ARG A 12 -36.39 -19.18 -23.69
C ARG A 12 -37.43 -18.66 -24.67
N VAL A 13 -38.23 -19.55 -25.26
CA VAL A 13 -39.33 -19.16 -26.17
C VAL A 13 -40.32 -18.25 -25.46
N ILE A 14 -40.75 -18.60 -24.24
CA ILE A 14 -41.68 -17.77 -23.48
C ILE A 14 -41.08 -16.40 -23.19
N ARG A 15 -39.83 -16.33 -22.73
CA ARG A 15 -39.17 -15.05 -22.43
C ARG A 15 -39.01 -14.18 -23.67
N GLU A 16 -38.70 -14.77 -24.84
CA GLU A 16 -38.66 -14.06 -26.11
C GLU A 16 -40.03 -13.49 -26.48
N LYS A 17 -41.10 -14.28 -26.33
CA LYS A 17 -42.46 -13.86 -26.70
C LYS A 17 -43.10 -12.87 -25.72
N THR A 18 -42.69 -12.91 -24.46
CA THR A 18 -43.23 -12.07 -23.39
C THR A 18 -42.31 -10.92 -22.98
N PHE A 19 -41.17 -10.73 -23.67
CA PHE A 19 -40.15 -9.73 -23.32
C PHE A 19 -39.74 -9.85 -21.84
N TYR A 20 -39.23 -11.04 -21.49
CA TYR A 20 -38.88 -11.44 -20.12
C TYR A 20 -40.06 -11.37 -19.11
N GLY A 21 -41.29 -11.44 -19.59
CA GLY A 21 -42.50 -11.37 -18.76
C GLY A 21 -43.09 -9.97 -18.63
N THR A 22 -42.50 -8.93 -19.23
CA THR A 22 -43.07 -7.57 -19.22
C THR A 22 -44.36 -7.45 -20.05
N ARG A 23 -44.58 -8.37 -21.00
CA ARG A 23 -45.78 -8.45 -21.85
C ARG A 23 -46.42 -9.83 -21.74
N LEU A 24 -47.17 -10.06 -20.66
CA LEU A 24 -47.93 -11.30 -20.47
C LEU A 24 -49.24 -11.28 -21.27
N PRO A 25 -49.77 -12.45 -21.67
CA PRO A 25 -51.10 -12.53 -22.28
C PRO A 25 -52.20 -11.99 -21.34
N ASP A 26 -53.27 -11.47 -21.93
CA ASP A 26 -54.40 -10.92 -21.16
C ASP A 26 -54.97 -11.95 -20.17
N GLY A 27 -55.08 -11.56 -18.90
CA GLY A 27 -55.59 -12.42 -17.82
C GLY A 27 -54.56 -13.36 -17.19
N VAL A 28 -53.33 -13.40 -17.71
CA VAL A 28 -52.18 -14.11 -17.11
C VAL A 28 -51.41 -13.16 -16.19
N VAL A 29 -51.12 -13.59 -14.96
CA VAL A 29 -50.37 -12.79 -13.97
C VAL A 29 -48.93 -13.24 -13.80
N ARG A 30 -48.63 -14.53 -14.03
CA ARG A 30 -47.27 -15.07 -14.03
C ARG A 30 -47.20 -16.31 -14.91
N ILE A 31 -45.99 -16.60 -15.39
CA ILE A 31 -45.66 -17.87 -16.02
C ILE A 31 -44.42 -18.44 -15.34
N GLY A 32 -44.57 -19.55 -14.61
CA GLY A 32 -43.48 -20.28 -13.97
C GLY A 32 -43.04 -21.45 -14.83
N CYS A 33 -41.77 -21.49 -15.25
CA CYS A 33 -41.25 -22.62 -16.01
C CYS A 33 -40.25 -23.38 -15.16
N PHE A 34 -40.62 -24.61 -14.76
CA PHE A 34 -39.83 -25.50 -13.92
C PHE A 34 -39.42 -26.75 -14.72
N SER A 35 -38.64 -27.63 -14.10
CA SER A 35 -38.18 -28.87 -14.74
C SER A 35 -39.28 -29.90 -14.96
N ASP A 36 -40.35 -29.81 -14.17
CA ASP A 36 -41.46 -30.75 -14.08
C ASP A 36 -42.78 -30.19 -14.62
N ALA A 37 -42.97 -28.87 -14.62
CA ALA A 37 -44.17 -28.24 -15.17
C ALA A 37 -43.95 -26.81 -15.69
N LEU A 38 -44.83 -26.39 -16.59
CA LEU A 38 -45.05 -25.01 -16.98
C LEU A 38 -46.37 -24.51 -16.37
N GLU A 39 -46.27 -23.63 -15.36
CA GLU A 39 -47.40 -23.09 -14.63
C GLU A 39 -47.85 -21.73 -15.18
N PHE A 40 -49.15 -21.56 -15.42
CA PHE A 40 -49.79 -20.28 -15.70
C PHE A 40 -50.67 -19.86 -14.52
N GLY A 41 -50.33 -18.72 -13.91
CA GLY A 41 -51.20 -18.06 -12.94
C GLY A 41 -52.22 -17.19 -13.66
N LEU A 42 -53.51 -17.42 -13.40
CA LEU A 42 -54.65 -16.78 -14.06
C LEU A 42 -55.55 -16.07 -13.04
N ILE A 43 -56.10 -14.91 -13.45
CA ILE A 43 -57.03 -14.15 -12.61
C ILE A 43 -58.39 -14.86 -12.52
N ARG A 44 -58.92 -15.32 -13.66
CA ARG A 44 -60.22 -16.00 -13.76
C ARG A 44 -60.12 -17.25 -14.63
N ASP A 45 -61.04 -18.17 -14.41
CA ASP A 45 -61.16 -19.39 -15.23
C ASP A 45 -61.35 -19.09 -16.73
N GLU A 46 -62.02 -17.98 -17.05
CA GLU A 46 -62.27 -17.51 -18.41
C GLU A 46 -60.99 -17.10 -19.16
N ASP A 47 -59.96 -16.65 -18.44
CA ASP A 47 -58.69 -16.19 -19.00
C ASP A 47 -57.82 -17.34 -19.53
N ARG A 48 -58.18 -18.58 -19.19
CA ARG A 48 -57.52 -19.79 -19.69
C ARG A 48 -57.47 -19.85 -21.21
N GLN A 49 -58.51 -19.39 -21.89
CA GLN A 49 -58.57 -19.38 -23.36
C GLN A 49 -57.46 -18.52 -23.96
N ASN A 50 -57.11 -17.40 -23.31
CA ASN A 50 -56.03 -16.53 -23.76
C ASN A 50 -54.65 -17.21 -23.58
N ALA A 51 -54.46 -17.91 -22.46
CA ALA A 51 -53.23 -18.65 -22.19
C ALA A 51 -53.03 -19.83 -23.16
N GLU A 52 -54.07 -20.61 -23.43
CA GLU A 52 -54.04 -21.70 -24.43
C GLU A 52 -53.80 -21.16 -25.85
N HIS A 53 -54.43 -20.04 -26.21
CA HIS A 53 -54.19 -19.38 -27.49
C HIS A 53 -52.73 -18.91 -27.62
N ALA A 54 -52.17 -18.32 -26.56
CA ALA A 54 -50.77 -17.92 -26.52
C ALA A 54 -49.83 -19.13 -26.66
N LEU A 55 -50.05 -20.22 -25.92
CA LEU A 55 -49.27 -21.45 -26.00
C LEU A 55 -49.29 -22.05 -27.42
N LYS A 56 -50.46 -22.12 -28.04
CA LYS A 56 -50.60 -22.60 -29.42
C LYS A 56 -49.84 -21.71 -30.41
N ASN A 57 -49.90 -20.39 -30.23
CA ASN A 57 -49.16 -19.46 -31.08
C ASN A 57 -47.64 -19.57 -30.88
N TRP A 58 -47.18 -19.82 -29.66
CA TRP A 58 -45.76 -19.90 -29.34
C TRP A 58 -45.13 -21.24 -29.75
N PHE A 59 -45.86 -22.34 -29.57
CA PHE A 59 -45.34 -23.69 -29.69
C PHE A 59 -45.97 -24.51 -30.82
N GLY A 60 -47.01 -24.04 -31.50
CA GLY A 60 -47.64 -24.76 -32.61
C GLY A 60 -47.92 -26.23 -32.29
N ASP A 61 -47.44 -27.14 -33.14
CA ASP A 61 -47.64 -28.59 -33.01
C ASP A 61 -46.94 -29.23 -31.80
N TRP A 62 -45.95 -28.55 -31.19
CA TRP A 62 -45.34 -29.04 -29.95
C TRP A 62 -46.32 -28.99 -28.78
N TYR A 63 -47.32 -28.11 -28.80
CA TYR A 63 -48.32 -28.02 -27.74
C TYR A 63 -49.55 -28.90 -28.04
N GLN A 64 -49.79 -29.90 -27.18
CA GLN A 64 -50.92 -30.82 -27.26
C GLN A 64 -52.08 -30.32 -26.40
N GLU A 65 -52.97 -29.51 -26.99
CA GLU A 65 -54.13 -28.89 -26.33
C GLU A 65 -54.98 -29.87 -25.51
N ASN A 66 -55.25 -31.06 -26.02
CA ASN A 66 -56.12 -32.03 -25.35
C ASN A 66 -55.49 -32.65 -24.08
N GLN A 67 -54.17 -32.60 -23.95
CA GLN A 67 -53.43 -33.24 -22.87
C GLN A 67 -52.70 -32.23 -21.97
N PHE A 68 -52.66 -30.95 -22.36
CA PHE A 68 -51.89 -29.90 -21.68
C PHE A 68 -50.41 -30.27 -21.54
N LEU A 69 -49.80 -30.72 -22.64
CA LEU A 69 -48.40 -31.13 -22.69
C LEU A 69 -47.66 -30.39 -23.80
N ILE A 70 -46.41 -30.01 -23.55
CA ILE A 70 -45.46 -29.60 -24.58
C ILE A 70 -44.57 -30.81 -24.90
N GLN A 71 -44.65 -31.32 -26.11
CA GLN A 71 -43.79 -32.40 -26.61
C GLN A 71 -42.37 -31.85 -26.81
N LEU A 72 -41.39 -32.48 -26.18
CA LEU A 72 -39.98 -32.17 -26.40
C LEU A 72 -39.42 -33.04 -27.53
N ASP A 73 -38.43 -32.53 -28.24
CA ASP A 73 -37.78 -33.21 -29.36
C ASP A 73 -36.85 -34.37 -28.91
N ILE A 74 -36.61 -34.49 -27.60
CA ILE A 74 -35.78 -35.57 -27.02
C ILE A 74 -36.63 -36.81 -26.69
N GLY A 75 -36.67 -37.74 -27.64
CA GLY A 75 -37.42 -38.98 -27.47
C GLY A 75 -38.92 -38.72 -27.29
N ASN A 76 -39.52 -39.30 -26.24
CA ASN A 76 -40.94 -39.12 -25.90
C ASN A 76 -41.12 -38.19 -24.68
N ALA A 77 -40.14 -37.36 -24.35
CA ALA A 77 -40.23 -36.47 -23.20
C ALA A 77 -41.32 -35.41 -23.41
N VAL A 78 -42.04 -35.08 -22.35
CA VAL A 78 -43.12 -34.09 -22.34
C VAL A 78 -42.97 -33.17 -21.14
N LEU A 79 -43.39 -31.92 -21.28
CA LEU A 79 -43.50 -30.95 -20.19
C LEU A 79 -44.99 -30.64 -19.95
N PRO A 80 -45.57 -31.05 -18.80
CA PRO A 80 -46.91 -30.66 -18.37
C PRO A 80 -47.11 -29.15 -18.32
N VAL A 81 -48.32 -28.71 -18.69
CA VAL A 81 -48.80 -27.34 -18.55
C VAL A 81 -49.92 -27.32 -17.51
N GLU A 82 -49.76 -26.50 -16.48
CA GLU A 82 -50.68 -26.38 -15.36
C GLU A 82 -51.27 -24.97 -15.30
N PHE A 83 -52.58 -24.88 -15.02
CA PHE A 83 -53.29 -23.60 -14.89
C PHE A 83 -53.75 -23.43 -13.45
N LEU A 84 -53.33 -22.34 -12.82
CA LEU A 84 -53.62 -21.98 -11.44
C LEU A 84 -54.55 -20.77 -11.43
N PHE A 85 -55.72 -20.89 -10.80
CA PHE A 85 -56.80 -19.91 -10.88
C PHE A 85 -56.94 -19.09 -9.59
N GLY A 86 -57.48 -17.88 -9.71
CA GLY A 86 -57.74 -17.00 -8.58
C GLY A 86 -56.48 -16.28 -8.07
N GLU A 87 -55.45 -16.17 -8.91
CA GLU A 87 -54.28 -15.37 -8.57
C GLU A 87 -54.58 -13.87 -8.73
N GLU A 88 -54.17 -13.08 -7.75
CA GLU A 88 -54.31 -11.63 -7.82
C GLU A 88 -53.15 -11.03 -8.65
N LYS A 89 -53.42 -9.99 -9.44
CA LYS A 89 -52.34 -9.18 -10.01
C LYS A 89 -51.54 -8.58 -8.87
N THR A 90 -50.32 -9.05 -8.67
CA THR A 90 -49.36 -8.33 -7.83
C THR A 90 -49.11 -6.96 -8.45
N ALA A 91 -49.20 -5.90 -7.64
CA ALA A 91 -48.98 -4.52 -8.07
C ALA A 91 -47.50 -4.21 -8.38
N GLU A 92 -46.60 -5.20 -8.29
CA GLU A 92 -45.19 -5.04 -8.61
C GLU A 92 -44.99 -5.32 -10.09
N ASP A 93 -44.67 -4.28 -10.86
CA ASP A 93 -44.22 -4.42 -12.24
C ASP A 93 -42.98 -5.33 -12.30
N ILE A 94 -42.90 -6.19 -13.32
CA ILE A 94 -41.68 -6.98 -13.58
C ILE A 94 -40.60 -6.00 -14.04
N PHE A 95 -39.73 -5.60 -13.11
CA PHE A 95 -38.58 -4.75 -13.39
C PHE A 95 -37.46 -5.56 -14.01
N ILE A 96 -36.94 -5.07 -15.13
CA ILE A 96 -35.74 -5.63 -15.75
C ILE A 96 -34.52 -5.18 -14.95
N ARG A 97 -33.79 -6.14 -14.41
CA ARG A 97 -32.57 -5.94 -13.62
C ARG A 97 -31.34 -5.89 -14.51
N PRO A 98 -30.21 -5.34 -14.02
CA PRO A 98 -28.99 -5.22 -14.79
C PRO A 98 -28.22 -6.56 -14.90
N PHE A 99 -28.90 -7.59 -15.43
CA PHE A 99 -28.36 -8.93 -15.67
C PHE A 99 -28.41 -9.26 -17.16
N TRP A 100 -27.41 -10.01 -17.64
CA TRP A 100 -27.35 -10.45 -19.03
C TRP A 100 -28.58 -11.30 -19.40
N GLU A 101 -28.99 -12.20 -18.50
CA GLU A 101 -30.14 -13.09 -18.73
C GLU A 101 -31.46 -12.33 -18.94
N GLU A 102 -31.63 -11.14 -18.37
CA GLU A 102 -32.88 -10.36 -18.49
C GLU A 102 -32.84 -9.43 -19.70
N ILE A 103 -31.73 -8.72 -19.87
CA ILE A 103 -31.54 -7.75 -20.95
C ILE A 103 -31.51 -8.42 -22.33
N ALA A 104 -31.08 -9.68 -22.41
CA ALA A 104 -31.04 -10.44 -23.66
C ALA A 104 -32.41 -10.57 -24.37
N TYR A 105 -33.52 -10.44 -23.65
CA TYR A 105 -34.88 -10.61 -24.20
C TYR A 105 -35.62 -9.28 -24.43
N LEU A 106 -34.92 -8.15 -24.39
CA LEU A 106 -35.53 -6.84 -24.64
C LEU A 106 -35.70 -6.49 -26.12
N THR A 107 -35.20 -7.33 -27.04
CA THR A 107 -35.31 -7.10 -28.49
C THR A 107 -36.27 -8.07 -29.16
N SER A 108 -37.23 -7.57 -29.95
CA SER A 108 -37.94 -8.36 -30.98
C SER A 108 -37.21 -8.30 -32.33
N ASN A 109 -37.40 -9.33 -33.16
CA ASN A 109 -36.96 -9.33 -34.56
C ASN A 109 -37.80 -8.40 -35.47
N ASP A 110 -38.83 -7.75 -34.93
CA ASP A 110 -39.69 -6.78 -35.63
C ASP A 110 -39.22 -5.35 -35.30
N GLU A 111 -39.02 -4.55 -36.35
CA GLU A 111 -38.25 -3.29 -36.43
C GLU A 111 -38.80 -2.08 -35.64
N GLU A 112 -39.76 -2.25 -34.73
CA GLU A 112 -40.25 -1.14 -33.89
C GLU A 112 -39.67 -1.23 -32.47
N ILE A 113 -38.49 -0.64 -32.30
CA ILE A 113 -37.84 -0.44 -31.00
C ILE A 113 -38.55 0.71 -30.28
N GLU A 114 -39.61 0.41 -29.52
CA GLU A 114 -39.93 1.26 -28.38
C GLU A 114 -38.97 0.88 -27.24
N PRO A 115 -38.15 1.81 -26.71
CA PRO A 115 -37.32 1.53 -25.55
C PRO A 115 -38.26 1.13 -24.43
N ALA A 116 -38.13 -0.12 -23.96
CA ALA A 116 -39.02 -0.66 -22.95
C ALA A 116 -39.04 0.29 -21.75
N GLY A 117 -40.15 1.01 -21.54
CA GLY A 117 -40.37 1.92 -20.42
C GLY A 117 -40.35 1.24 -19.03
N ASN A 118 -39.85 0.00 -18.96
CA ASN A 118 -39.85 -0.87 -17.80
C ASN A 118 -38.44 -1.09 -17.21
N ILE A 119 -37.38 -0.49 -17.78
CA ILE A 119 -36.08 -0.40 -17.10
C ILE A 119 -36.13 0.81 -16.15
N LYS A 120 -36.15 0.54 -14.85
CA LYS A 120 -36.02 1.57 -13.83
C LYS A 120 -34.57 2.05 -13.78
N LEU A 121 -34.27 3.20 -14.38
CA LEU A 121 -32.95 3.82 -14.29
C LEU A 121 -32.61 4.16 -12.82
N PRO A 122 -31.33 4.13 -12.44
CA PRO A 122 -30.93 4.48 -11.08
C PRO A 122 -31.09 5.97 -10.80
N GLU A 123 -31.37 6.30 -9.53
CA GLU A 123 -31.30 7.68 -9.06
C GLU A 123 -29.84 8.20 -9.13
N PRO A 124 -29.63 9.49 -9.47
CA PRO A 124 -28.29 10.09 -9.50
C PRO A 124 -27.57 9.98 -8.16
N TYR A 125 -26.24 9.84 -8.21
CA TYR A 125 -25.45 9.88 -6.98
C TYR A 125 -25.49 11.28 -6.32
N PRO A 126 -25.27 11.35 -4.99
CA PRO A 126 -25.10 12.62 -4.29
C PRO A 126 -24.00 13.49 -4.89
N GLN A 127 -24.11 14.82 -4.79
CA GLN A 127 -23.14 15.75 -5.39
C GLN A 127 -21.70 15.61 -4.85
N ASN A 128 -21.54 15.06 -3.64
CA ASN A 128 -20.27 14.77 -2.99
C ASN A 128 -19.79 13.32 -3.18
N ALA A 129 -20.45 12.54 -4.04
CA ALA A 129 -20.02 11.19 -4.36
C ALA A 129 -18.71 11.17 -5.15
N PRO A 130 -17.88 10.13 -4.96
CA PRO A 130 -16.71 9.91 -5.81
C PRO A 130 -17.13 9.62 -7.26
N ARG A 131 -16.24 9.93 -8.21
CA ARG A 131 -16.36 9.40 -9.57
C ARG A 131 -16.04 7.91 -9.58
N VAL A 132 -17.01 7.08 -9.99
CA VAL A 132 -16.83 5.62 -10.09
C VAL A 132 -16.49 5.24 -11.53
N ILE A 133 -15.39 4.51 -11.70
CA ILE A 133 -14.78 4.16 -12.99
C ILE A 133 -14.51 2.67 -13.01
N ALA A 134 -15.05 1.96 -14.00
CA ALA A 134 -14.91 0.53 -14.15
C ALA A 134 -14.16 0.16 -15.44
N PHE A 135 -13.25 -0.80 -15.33
CA PHE A 135 -12.52 -1.38 -16.45
C PHE A 135 -13.04 -2.79 -16.68
N TYR A 136 -13.51 -3.07 -17.89
CA TYR A 136 -14.14 -4.35 -18.28
C TYR A 136 -13.55 -4.87 -19.58
N SER A 137 -13.67 -6.18 -19.82
CA SER A 137 -13.35 -6.78 -21.13
C SER A 137 -14.20 -8.03 -21.37
N PHE A 138 -14.58 -8.29 -22.62
CA PHE A 138 -15.23 -9.56 -22.95
C PHE A 138 -14.24 -10.74 -22.88
N LYS A 139 -13.03 -10.54 -23.41
CA LYS A 139 -11.98 -11.56 -23.43
C LYS A 139 -10.94 -11.28 -22.34
N GLY A 140 -10.58 -12.30 -21.56
CA GLY A 140 -9.48 -12.21 -20.60
C GLY A 140 -8.11 -12.02 -21.26
N GLY A 141 -7.17 -11.41 -20.54
CA GLY A 141 -5.79 -11.23 -21.01
C GLY A 141 -5.58 -10.08 -22.00
N VAL A 142 -6.55 -9.17 -22.16
CA VAL A 142 -6.44 -8.01 -23.06
C VAL A 142 -5.75 -6.80 -22.43
N GLY A 143 -5.35 -6.86 -21.16
CA GLY A 143 -4.66 -5.75 -20.47
C GLY A 143 -5.57 -4.80 -19.69
N ARG A 144 -6.75 -5.26 -19.27
CA ARG A 144 -7.72 -4.51 -18.42
C ARG A 144 -7.07 -3.92 -17.16
N THR A 145 -6.39 -4.74 -16.37
CA THR A 145 -5.65 -4.35 -15.17
C THR A 145 -4.54 -3.32 -15.44
N LEU A 146 -3.88 -3.41 -16.61
CA LEU A 146 -2.85 -2.45 -17.01
C LEU A 146 -3.43 -1.08 -17.37
N GLN A 147 -4.58 -1.07 -18.05
CA GLN A 147 -5.31 0.16 -18.36
C GLN A 147 -5.74 0.86 -17.06
N LEU A 148 -6.36 0.13 -16.14
CA LEU A 148 -6.73 0.66 -14.82
C LEU A 148 -5.53 1.30 -14.11
N SER A 149 -4.42 0.56 -14.04
CA SER A 149 -3.19 1.02 -13.38
C SER A 149 -2.62 2.27 -14.03
N ALA A 150 -2.64 2.34 -15.37
CA ALA A 150 -2.16 3.52 -16.10
C ALA A 150 -3.02 4.76 -15.82
N TYR A 151 -4.34 4.61 -15.81
CA TYR A 151 -5.27 5.72 -15.52
C TYR A 151 -5.14 6.20 -14.08
N LEU A 152 -4.94 5.28 -13.12
CA LEU A 152 -4.61 5.63 -11.74
C LEU A 152 -3.33 6.46 -11.68
N PHE A 153 -2.22 5.98 -12.27
CA PHE A 153 -0.94 6.68 -12.21
C PHE A 153 -1.00 8.03 -12.92
N ALA A 154 -1.67 8.12 -14.06
CA ALA A 154 -1.85 9.38 -14.78
C ALA A 154 -2.64 10.41 -13.95
N LEU A 155 -3.70 9.97 -13.26
CA LEU A 155 -4.47 10.83 -12.35
C LEU A 155 -3.61 11.35 -11.20
N LEU A 156 -2.82 10.47 -10.58
CA LEU A 156 -1.91 10.83 -9.48
C LEU A 156 -0.80 11.79 -9.95
N GLU A 157 -0.16 11.49 -11.09
CA GLU A 157 0.84 12.37 -11.74
C GLU A 157 0.24 13.75 -12.02
N ARG A 158 -0.98 13.79 -12.54
CA ARG A 158 -1.66 15.04 -12.86
C ARG A 158 -2.04 15.84 -11.62
N ALA A 159 -2.64 15.22 -10.61
CA ALA A 159 -2.95 15.85 -9.34
C ALA A 159 -1.70 16.44 -8.68
N LYS A 160 -0.60 15.68 -8.72
CA LYS A 160 0.71 16.12 -8.25
C LYS A 160 1.22 17.35 -9.02
N SER A 161 1.12 17.36 -10.35
CA SER A 161 1.53 18.51 -11.18
C SER A 161 0.76 19.80 -10.88
N LEU A 162 -0.46 19.68 -10.33
CA LEU A 162 -1.34 20.78 -9.95
C LEU A 162 -1.23 21.13 -8.46
N ASP A 163 -0.38 20.44 -7.70
CA ASP A 163 -0.22 20.59 -6.26
C ASP A 163 -1.53 20.40 -5.45
N ILE A 164 -2.42 19.54 -5.96
CA ILE A 164 -3.69 19.17 -5.30
C ILE A 164 -3.60 17.75 -4.74
N GLY A 165 -4.24 17.52 -3.58
CA GLY A 165 -4.40 16.19 -3.02
C GLY A 165 -5.68 15.53 -3.53
N LYS A 166 -5.59 14.28 -3.98
CA LYS A 166 -6.72 13.42 -4.32
C LYS A 166 -6.72 12.15 -3.51
N THR A 167 -7.90 11.66 -3.15
CA THR A 167 -8.09 10.35 -2.53
C THR A 167 -8.66 9.39 -3.57
N VAL A 168 -8.00 8.26 -3.83
CA VAL A 168 -8.46 7.27 -4.82
C VAL A 168 -8.66 5.90 -4.16
N LEU A 169 -9.76 5.22 -4.43
CA LEU A 169 -9.98 3.83 -4.06
C LEU A 169 -9.83 2.96 -5.31
N VAL A 170 -9.08 1.87 -5.21
CA VAL A 170 -8.95 0.84 -6.24
C VAL A 170 -9.53 -0.46 -5.70
N ILE A 171 -10.41 -1.11 -6.46
CA ILE A 171 -11.08 -2.37 -6.08
C ILE A 171 -10.74 -3.41 -7.14
N ASP A 172 -10.20 -4.54 -6.71
CA ASP A 172 -10.10 -5.75 -7.53
C ASP A 172 -11.40 -6.54 -7.40
N ALA A 173 -12.28 -6.43 -8.40
CA ALA A 173 -13.58 -7.11 -8.42
C ALA A 173 -13.57 -8.36 -9.32
N ASP A 174 -12.39 -8.85 -9.73
CA ASP A 174 -12.24 -10.11 -10.46
C ASP A 174 -12.14 -11.29 -9.48
N LEU A 175 -13.28 -11.78 -9.01
CA LEU A 175 -13.39 -12.88 -8.03
C LEU A 175 -12.93 -14.25 -8.56
N GLU A 176 -12.49 -14.37 -9.82
CA GLU A 176 -12.04 -15.64 -10.41
C GLU A 176 -10.54 -15.63 -10.76
N ALA A 177 -9.98 -14.49 -11.16
CA ALA A 177 -8.56 -14.34 -11.48
C ALA A 177 -8.05 -12.92 -11.11
N PRO A 178 -7.93 -12.61 -9.81
CA PRO A 178 -7.69 -11.26 -9.31
C PRO A 178 -6.24 -10.79 -9.48
N GLY A 179 -5.95 -10.05 -10.55
CA GLY A 179 -4.59 -9.60 -10.87
C GLY A 179 -4.00 -8.59 -9.88
N LEU A 180 -4.80 -7.59 -9.46
CA LEU A 180 -4.34 -6.54 -8.56
C LEU A 180 -4.14 -7.04 -7.14
N THR A 181 -4.88 -8.07 -6.74
CA THR A 181 -4.75 -8.75 -5.45
C THR A 181 -3.36 -9.35 -5.28
N TYR A 182 -2.86 -10.05 -6.29
CA TYR A 182 -1.51 -10.58 -6.27
C TYR A 182 -0.42 -9.49 -6.28
N TRP A 183 -0.68 -8.34 -6.93
CA TRP A 183 0.22 -7.19 -6.81
C TRP A 183 0.21 -6.60 -5.41
N ASN A 184 -0.95 -6.58 -4.75
CA ASN A 184 -1.13 -6.06 -3.40
C ASN A 184 -0.46 -6.97 -2.35
N HIS A 185 -0.41 -8.29 -2.56
CA HIS A 185 0.27 -9.23 -1.66
C HIS A 185 1.78 -8.97 -1.51
N LEU A 186 2.39 -8.25 -2.46
CA LEU A 186 3.81 -7.89 -2.41
C LEU A 186 4.09 -6.63 -1.59
N GLU A 187 3.03 -5.92 -1.18
CA GLU A 187 3.13 -4.65 -0.47
C GLU A 187 3.37 -4.87 1.03
N LYS A 188 4.15 -3.96 1.63
CA LYS A 188 4.46 -4.00 3.07
C LYS A 188 3.21 -3.75 3.94
N GLN A 189 2.22 -3.05 3.40
CA GLN A 189 0.97 -2.73 4.06
C GLN A 189 -0.19 -3.20 3.19
N GLN A 190 -1.07 -4.00 3.78
CA GLN A 190 -2.24 -4.57 3.12
C GLN A 190 -3.46 -4.30 4.02
N PRO A 191 -4.63 -4.03 3.44
CA PRO A 191 -5.85 -3.93 4.22
C PRO A 191 -6.14 -5.28 4.89
N ALA A 192 -6.80 -5.24 6.05
CA ALA A 192 -7.23 -6.44 6.76
C ALA A 192 -8.61 -6.95 6.29
N VAL A 193 -9.11 -6.44 5.17
CA VAL A 193 -10.42 -6.74 4.59
C VAL A 193 -10.32 -6.86 3.08
N SER A 194 -11.13 -7.73 2.48
CA SER A 194 -11.21 -7.98 1.04
C SER A 194 -12.52 -7.52 0.40
N PHE A 195 -12.60 -7.61 -0.92
CA PHE A 195 -13.81 -7.33 -1.67
C PHE A 195 -14.89 -8.41 -1.43
N ILE A 196 -14.50 -9.65 -1.14
CA ILE A 196 -15.42 -10.69 -0.67
C ILE A 196 -16.04 -10.29 0.67
N ASP A 197 -15.22 -9.88 1.65
CA ASP A 197 -15.72 -9.36 2.94
C ASP A 197 -16.71 -8.21 2.71
N PHE A 198 -16.41 -7.30 1.79
CA PHE A 198 -17.28 -6.18 1.44
C PHE A 198 -18.65 -6.65 0.92
N LEU A 199 -18.70 -7.63 0.03
CA LEU A 199 -19.95 -8.19 -0.48
C LEU A 199 -20.75 -8.85 0.65
N GLU A 200 -20.08 -9.61 1.53
CA GLU A 200 -20.72 -10.29 2.65
C GLU A 200 -21.34 -9.32 3.63
N ILE A 201 -20.62 -8.27 4.05
CA ILE A 201 -21.18 -7.28 4.98
C ILE A 201 -22.27 -6.42 4.35
N CYS A 202 -22.26 -6.23 3.03
CA CYS A 202 -23.34 -5.52 2.34
C CYS A 202 -24.60 -6.39 2.28
N HIS A 203 -24.45 -7.70 2.07
CA HIS A 203 -25.57 -8.63 1.97
C HIS A 203 -26.11 -9.06 3.36
N TYR A 204 -25.24 -9.20 4.36
CA TYR A 204 -25.55 -9.61 5.72
C TYR A 204 -24.87 -8.67 6.75
N PRO A 205 -25.29 -7.40 6.85
CA PRO A 205 -24.67 -6.45 7.76
C PRO A 205 -24.89 -6.89 9.23
N PRO A 206 -23.81 -7.06 10.03
CA PRO A 206 -23.93 -7.48 11.43
C PRO A 206 -24.40 -6.35 12.35
N LEU A 207 -24.24 -5.10 11.91
CA LEU A 207 -24.72 -3.88 12.57
C LEU A 207 -25.61 -3.11 11.59
N ASP A 208 -25.97 -1.87 11.93
CA ASP A 208 -26.54 -0.95 10.93
C ASP A 208 -25.60 -0.81 9.72
N SER A 209 -26.17 -0.64 8.53
CA SER A 209 -25.40 -0.61 7.27
C SER A 209 -24.36 0.52 7.26
N GLU A 210 -24.67 1.69 7.81
CA GLU A 210 -23.73 2.83 7.85
C GLU A 210 -22.60 2.59 8.86
N GLU A 211 -22.90 2.00 10.03
CA GLU A 211 -21.89 1.64 11.02
C GLU A 211 -20.92 0.57 10.49
N THR A 212 -21.48 -0.46 9.84
CA THR A 212 -20.74 -1.55 9.21
C THR A 212 -19.80 -1.02 8.14
N LEU A 213 -20.29 -0.15 7.26
CA LEU A 213 -19.50 0.44 6.18
C LEU A 213 -18.43 1.41 6.70
N SER A 214 -18.74 2.17 7.75
CA SER A 214 -17.79 3.04 8.44
C SER A 214 -16.65 2.24 9.08
N TRP A 215 -16.95 1.08 9.66
CA TRP A 215 -15.92 0.16 10.16
C TRP A 215 -15.06 -0.38 9.02
N PHE A 216 -15.67 -0.89 7.94
CA PHE A 216 -14.93 -1.40 6.79
C PHE A 216 -13.99 -0.35 6.19
N ALA A 217 -14.48 0.88 6.02
CA ALA A 217 -13.67 2.00 5.54
C ALA A 217 -12.49 2.33 6.48
N LYS A 218 -12.62 2.12 7.79
CA LYS A 218 -11.49 2.29 8.73
C LYS A 218 -10.43 1.21 8.53
N GLU A 219 -10.82 -0.04 8.29
CA GLU A 219 -9.87 -1.12 8.01
C GLU A 219 -9.11 -0.89 6.71
N VAL A 220 -9.80 -0.44 5.64
CA VAL A 220 -9.14 -0.04 4.38
C VAL A 220 -8.19 1.14 4.59
N LYS A 221 -8.53 2.11 5.45
CA LYS A 221 -7.67 3.27 5.78
C LYS A 221 -6.36 2.89 6.50
N LYS A 222 -6.19 1.65 6.96
CA LYS A 222 -4.95 1.18 7.60
C LYS A 222 -3.83 0.81 6.61
N ALA A 223 -4.11 0.78 5.31
CA ALA A 223 -3.12 0.53 4.27
C ALA A 223 -3.09 1.63 3.19
N PRO A 224 -2.81 2.90 3.56
CA PRO A 224 -2.73 3.99 2.59
C PRO A 224 -1.45 3.90 1.75
N LYS A 225 -1.58 4.18 0.47
CA LYS A 225 -0.47 4.47 -0.44
C LYS A 225 -0.47 5.97 -0.77
N PHE A 226 0.69 6.55 -1.03
CA PHE A 226 0.84 7.99 -1.24
C PHE A 226 1.57 8.30 -2.54
N ASP A 227 1.16 9.36 -3.22
CA ASP A 227 1.85 9.97 -4.36
C ASP A 227 1.61 11.47 -4.34
N GLY A 228 2.63 12.26 -3.97
CA GLY A 228 2.42 13.68 -3.72
C GLY A 228 1.57 13.95 -2.48
N LYS A 229 0.63 14.89 -2.61
CA LYS A 229 -0.46 15.14 -1.66
C LYS A 229 -1.63 14.16 -1.81
N SER A 230 -1.58 13.30 -2.82
CA SER A 230 -2.63 12.33 -3.08
C SER A 230 -2.37 11.06 -2.29
N ARG A 231 -3.46 10.44 -1.85
CA ARG A 231 -3.47 9.15 -1.17
C ARG A 231 -4.38 8.20 -1.92
N TRP A 232 -4.07 6.92 -1.89
CA TRP A 232 -4.91 5.92 -2.53
C TRP A 232 -4.92 4.61 -1.74
N TYR A 233 -5.98 3.84 -1.93
CA TYR A 233 -6.25 2.60 -1.23
C TYR A 233 -6.51 1.49 -2.23
N VAL A 234 -6.19 0.26 -1.86
CA VAL A 234 -6.52 -0.94 -2.64
C VAL A 234 -7.38 -1.84 -1.77
N VAL A 235 -8.51 -2.32 -2.30
CA VAL A 235 -9.28 -3.42 -1.74
C VAL A 235 -9.04 -4.64 -2.64
N PRO A 236 -8.27 -5.64 -2.18
CA PRO A 236 -8.03 -6.86 -2.94
C PRO A 236 -9.31 -7.70 -3.02
N ALA A 237 -9.40 -8.61 -3.98
CA ALA A 237 -10.51 -9.53 -4.13
C ALA A 237 -10.65 -10.45 -2.90
N CYS A 238 -9.52 -10.95 -2.39
CA CYS A 238 -9.40 -11.85 -1.24
C CYS A 238 -8.18 -11.51 -0.38
N LEU A 239 -8.15 -11.92 0.89
CA LEU A 239 -6.94 -11.87 1.73
C LEU A 239 -6.08 -13.13 1.62
N ASP A 240 -6.72 -14.28 1.41
CA ASP A 240 -6.05 -15.55 1.15
C ASP A 240 -6.77 -16.37 0.06
N ASP A 241 -6.03 -17.29 -0.57
CA ASP A 241 -6.53 -18.06 -1.72
C ASP A 241 -7.76 -18.93 -1.40
N ARG A 242 -8.06 -19.23 -0.12
CA ARG A 242 -9.25 -20.02 0.26
C ARG A 242 -10.53 -19.23 0.09
N GLU A 243 -10.51 -17.91 0.35
CA GLU A 243 -11.68 -17.05 0.14
C GLU A 243 -12.17 -17.09 -1.31
N LEU A 244 -11.25 -17.19 -2.29
CA LEU A 244 -11.62 -17.33 -3.71
C LEU A 244 -12.32 -18.66 -4.02
N THR A 245 -12.09 -19.68 -3.20
CA THR A 245 -12.73 -21.00 -3.37
C THR A 245 -14.05 -21.12 -2.59
N ASP A 246 -14.29 -20.22 -1.63
CA ASP A 246 -15.47 -20.18 -0.78
C ASP A 246 -16.06 -18.77 -0.79
N THR A 247 -16.70 -18.42 -1.91
CA THR A 247 -17.31 -17.10 -2.15
C THR A 247 -18.84 -17.23 -2.14
N PRO A 248 -19.50 -17.21 -0.98
CA PRO A 248 -20.94 -17.44 -0.86
C PRO A 248 -21.79 -16.28 -1.40
N VAL A 249 -21.22 -15.06 -1.42
CA VAL A 249 -21.91 -13.85 -1.89
C VAL A 249 -21.25 -13.32 -3.16
N LEU A 250 -22.03 -13.23 -4.23
CA LEU A 250 -21.63 -12.63 -5.50
C LEU A 250 -22.29 -11.26 -5.69
N PRO A 251 -21.74 -10.37 -6.52
CA PRO A 251 -22.32 -9.05 -6.79
C PRO A 251 -23.79 -9.08 -7.25
N GLU A 252 -24.17 -10.12 -8.01
CA GLU A 252 -25.54 -10.32 -8.45
C GLU A 252 -26.53 -10.49 -7.29
N HIS A 253 -26.11 -11.03 -6.14
CA HIS A 253 -26.98 -11.22 -4.98
C HIS A 253 -27.47 -9.87 -4.42
N LEU A 254 -26.61 -8.85 -4.42
CA LEU A 254 -26.99 -7.48 -4.02
C LEU A 254 -28.02 -6.87 -4.98
N SER A 255 -27.97 -7.25 -6.26
CA SER A 255 -28.82 -6.69 -7.32
C SER A 255 -30.09 -7.51 -7.60
N ARG A 256 -30.30 -8.64 -6.89
CA ARG A 256 -31.46 -9.52 -7.08
C ARG A 256 -32.73 -8.99 -6.42
N THR A 257 -32.65 -8.08 -5.46
CA THR A 257 -33.82 -7.56 -4.74
C THR A 257 -34.69 -6.68 -5.65
N ALA A 258 -36.01 -6.85 -5.60
CA ALA A 258 -36.94 -6.10 -6.45
C ALA A 258 -37.08 -4.62 -6.08
N ARG A 259 -36.67 -4.23 -4.86
CA ARG A 259 -36.79 -2.85 -4.36
C ARG A 259 -35.77 -1.90 -4.98
N ASP A 260 -34.52 -2.34 -5.05
CA ASP A 260 -33.42 -1.56 -5.63
C ASP A 260 -32.44 -2.46 -6.42
N PRO A 261 -32.60 -2.55 -7.75
CA PRO A 261 -31.73 -3.37 -8.58
C PRO A 261 -30.31 -2.78 -8.75
N TRP A 262 -30.06 -1.57 -8.23
CA TRP A 262 -28.80 -0.85 -8.37
C TRP A 262 -27.97 -0.81 -7.07
N GLU A 263 -28.36 -1.62 -6.09
CA GLU A 263 -27.74 -1.62 -4.76
C GLU A 263 -26.24 -1.92 -4.79
N TYR A 264 -25.77 -2.75 -5.72
CA TYR A 264 -24.33 -2.99 -5.86
C TYR A 264 -23.56 -1.72 -6.23
N GLY A 265 -24.03 -0.94 -7.21
CA GLY A 265 -23.46 0.36 -7.56
C GLY A 265 -23.56 1.37 -6.40
N ASN A 266 -24.67 1.35 -5.66
CA ASN A 266 -24.87 2.22 -4.49
C ASN A 266 -23.91 1.87 -3.35
N ALA A 267 -23.67 0.59 -3.09
CA ALA A 267 -22.72 0.13 -2.08
C ALA A 267 -21.28 0.57 -2.40
N LEU A 268 -20.85 0.43 -3.66
CA LEU A 268 -19.52 0.88 -4.11
C LEU A 268 -19.34 2.40 -3.94
N CYS A 269 -20.36 3.19 -4.31
CA CYS A 269 -20.36 4.63 -4.11
C CYS A 269 -20.28 5.00 -2.62
N ARG A 270 -21.10 4.38 -1.76
CA ARG A 270 -21.08 4.64 -0.31
C ARG A 270 -19.74 4.26 0.33
N LEU A 271 -19.10 3.17 -0.11
CA LEU A 271 -17.76 2.82 0.35
C LEU A 271 -16.74 3.93 0.02
N GLY A 272 -16.77 4.44 -1.22
CA GLY A 272 -15.91 5.54 -1.62
C GLY A 272 -16.19 6.83 -0.81
N MET A 273 -17.46 7.14 -0.53
CA MET A 273 -17.83 8.26 0.35
C MET A 273 -17.32 8.09 1.79
N ALA A 274 -17.46 6.90 2.38
CA ALA A 274 -16.96 6.60 3.73
C ALA A 274 -15.42 6.71 3.82
N LEU A 275 -14.74 6.42 2.70
CA LEU A 275 -13.29 6.61 2.56
C LEU A 275 -12.87 8.07 2.36
N GLY A 276 -13.81 8.94 1.97
CA GLY A 276 -13.50 10.29 1.51
C GLY A 276 -12.74 10.28 0.18
N ALA A 277 -13.04 9.31 -0.68
CA ALA A 277 -12.46 9.18 -2.01
C ALA A 277 -13.05 10.23 -2.97
N ASP A 278 -12.21 10.77 -3.84
CA ASP A 278 -12.61 11.53 -5.02
C ASP A 278 -12.94 10.60 -6.20
N TYR A 279 -12.25 9.45 -6.28
CA TYR A 279 -12.38 8.47 -7.37
C TYR A 279 -12.40 7.03 -6.85
N VAL A 280 -13.18 6.16 -7.50
CA VAL A 280 -13.22 4.71 -7.28
C VAL A 280 -12.94 4.01 -8.61
N PHE A 281 -11.85 3.24 -8.69
CA PHE A 281 -11.43 2.46 -9.84
C PHE A 281 -11.73 0.98 -9.61
N ILE A 282 -12.37 0.31 -10.56
CA ILE A 282 -12.83 -1.08 -10.39
C ILE A 282 -12.29 -1.96 -11.52
N ASP A 283 -11.56 -3.02 -11.17
CA ASP A 283 -11.13 -4.07 -12.12
C ASP A 283 -12.20 -5.16 -12.17
N LEU A 284 -13.04 -5.17 -13.21
CA LEU A 284 -14.18 -6.10 -13.31
C LEU A 284 -13.83 -7.42 -13.99
N ARG A 285 -14.47 -8.52 -13.60
CA ARG A 285 -14.33 -9.83 -14.27
C ARG A 285 -14.60 -9.76 -15.78
N SER A 286 -13.86 -10.55 -16.57
CA SER A 286 -14.06 -10.61 -18.02
C SER A 286 -15.20 -11.53 -18.43
N GLY A 287 -15.79 -11.29 -19.60
CA GLY A 287 -16.83 -12.13 -20.19
C GLY A 287 -18.25 -11.70 -19.83
N LEU A 288 -19.25 -12.47 -20.28
CA LEU A 288 -20.67 -12.22 -19.97
C LEU A 288 -21.02 -12.83 -18.61
N SER A 289 -20.26 -12.45 -17.58
CA SER A 289 -20.47 -12.90 -16.22
C SER A 289 -21.46 -11.97 -15.51
N GLU A 290 -22.40 -12.57 -14.77
CA GLU A 290 -23.33 -11.84 -13.91
C GLU A 290 -22.63 -11.18 -12.71
N ILE A 291 -21.38 -11.57 -12.41
CA ILE A 291 -20.51 -10.89 -11.43
C ILE A 291 -20.28 -9.42 -11.84
N SER A 292 -20.13 -9.14 -13.13
CA SER A 292 -19.83 -7.78 -13.63
C SER A 292 -21.03 -7.04 -14.19
N ALA A 293 -22.11 -7.76 -14.53
CA ALA A 293 -23.29 -7.19 -15.18
C ALA A 293 -23.86 -5.96 -14.45
N PRO A 294 -24.05 -5.98 -13.11
CA PRO A 294 -24.73 -4.86 -12.46
C PRO A 294 -23.93 -3.55 -12.48
N VAL A 295 -22.59 -3.60 -12.59
CA VAL A 295 -21.75 -2.40 -12.78
C VAL A 295 -21.66 -2.00 -14.25
N ILE A 296 -21.57 -2.96 -15.16
CA ILE A 296 -21.50 -2.69 -16.60
C ILE A 296 -22.75 -1.96 -17.08
N PHE A 297 -23.93 -2.38 -16.61
CA PHE A 297 -25.19 -1.76 -17.01
C PHE A 297 -25.55 -0.49 -16.22
N ASP A 298 -24.83 -0.14 -15.15
CA ASP A 298 -25.09 1.09 -14.38
C ASP A 298 -24.61 2.33 -15.15
N PRO A 299 -25.54 3.20 -15.63
CA PRO A 299 -25.17 4.37 -16.41
C PRO A 299 -24.41 5.44 -15.62
N ARG A 300 -24.45 5.40 -14.28
CA ARG A 300 -23.76 6.38 -13.42
C ARG A 300 -22.26 6.11 -13.31
N ILE A 301 -21.82 4.92 -13.73
CA ILE A 301 -20.43 4.48 -13.67
C ILE A 301 -19.76 4.70 -15.04
N GLN A 302 -18.60 5.34 -15.03
CA GLN A 302 -17.80 5.51 -16.25
C GLN A 302 -17.16 4.17 -16.62
N ARG A 303 -17.37 3.71 -17.86
CA ARG A 303 -17.00 2.35 -18.27
C ARG A 303 -15.96 2.37 -19.38
N PHE A 304 -14.80 1.76 -19.13
CA PHE A 304 -13.77 1.50 -20.13
C PHE A 304 -13.80 0.02 -20.54
N ILE A 305 -14.21 -0.25 -21.77
CA ILE A 305 -14.29 -1.58 -22.37
C ILE A 305 -13.00 -1.85 -23.16
N VAL A 306 -12.13 -2.70 -22.61
CA VAL A 306 -10.84 -3.03 -23.20
C VAL A 306 -10.99 -4.22 -24.15
N THR A 307 -10.46 -4.09 -25.36
CA THR A 307 -10.59 -5.11 -26.41
C THR A 307 -9.37 -5.17 -27.33
N THR A 308 -9.20 -6.28 -28.05
CA THR A 308 -8.14 -6.47 -29.04
C THR A 308 -8.74 -6.72 -30.42
N LEU A 309 -7.91 -6.71 -31.47
CA LEU A 309 -8.37 -6.95 -32.85
C LEU A 309 -8.75 -8.41 -33.15
N VAL A 310 -8.60 -9.32 -32.19
CA VAL A 310 -8.96 -10.74 -32.36
C VAL A 310 -10.47 -10.88 -32.56
N GLU A 311 -10.89 -11.70 -33.52
CA GLU A 311 -12.31 -11.85 -33.91
C GLU A 311 -13.24 -12.14 -32.72
N GLN A 312 -12.81 -13.00 -31.78
CA GLN A 312 -13.56 -13.29 -30.56
C GLN A 312 -13.77 -12.03 -29.68
N SER A 313 -12.72 -11.22 -29.51
CA SER A 313 -12.79 -9.96 -28.74
C SER A 313 -13.72 -8.97 -29.42
N VAL A 314 -13.60 -8.80 -30.75
CA VAL A 314 -14.42 -7.88 -31.53
C VAL A 314 -15.90 -8.27 -31.49
N LYS A 315 -16.23 -9.54 -31.77
CA LYS A 315 -17.63 -10.03 -31.72
C LYS A 315 -18.22 -9.91 -30.32
N GLY A 316 -17.45 -10.24 -29.30
CA GLY A 316 -17.88 -10.11 -27.90
C GLY A 316 -18.11 -8.67 -27.48
N THR A 317 -17.20 -7.76 -27.83
CA THR A 317 -17.36 -6.31 -27.57
C THR A 317 -18.57 -5.74 -28.30
N ASN A 318 -18.81 -6.11 -29.56
CA ASN A 318 -20.04 -5.72 -30.28
C ASN A 318 -21.31 -6.18 -29.55
N LEU A 319 -21.32 -7.42 -29.04
CA LEU A 319 -22.46 -7.94 -28.29
C LEU A 319 -22.70 -7.17 -26.99
N VAL A 320 -21.63 -6.84 -26.26
CA VAL A 320 -21.71 -6.02 -25.04
C VAL A 320 -22.24 -4.63 -25.36
N LEU A 321 -21.71 -3.96 -26.38
CA LEU A 321 -22.14 -2.62 -26.80
C LEU A 321 -23.61 -2.60 -27.23
N LYS A 322 -24.07 -3.64 -27.94
CA LYS A 322 -25.48 -3.81 -28.32
C LYS A 322 -26.39 -3.75 -27.10
N TYR A 323 -26.10 -4.55 -26.07
CA TYR A 323 -26.94 -4.59 -24.87
C TYR A 323 -26.80 -3.34 -24.00
N LEU A 324 -25.61 -2.74 -23.92
CA LEU A 324 -25.42 -1.44 -23.27
C LEU A 324 -26.24 -0.34 -23.94
N GLY A 325 -26.35 -0.36 -25.26
CA GLY A 325 -27.19 0.55 -26.02
C GLY A 325 -28.65 0.46 -25.60
N LEU A 326 -29.20 -0.75 -25.46
CA LEU A 326 -30.60 -0.95 -25.06
C LEU A 326 -30.94 -0.36 -23.68
N THR A 327 -29.95 -0.27 -22.78
CA THR A 327 -30.12 0.26 -21.43
C THR A 327 -29.57 1.68 -21.27
N ALA A 328 -29.12 2.32 -22.35
CA ALA A 328 -28.54 3.65 -22.31
C ALA A 328 -29.63 4.72 -22.09
N PRO A 329 -29.39 5.73 -21.23
CA PRO A 329 -30.34 6.82 -21.06
C PRO A 329 -30.51 7.63 -22.37
N PRO A 330 -31.69 8.26 -22.58
CA PRO A 330 -31.95 9.09 -23.76
C PRO A 330 -30.97 10.27 -23.85
N GLU A 331 -30.65 10.69 -25.08
CA GLU A 331 -29.63 11.71 -25.37
C GLU A 331 -29.85 13.05 -24.63
N LYS A 332 -31.11 13.42 -24.37
CA LYS A 332 -31.49 14.65 -23.61
C LYS A 332 -31.23 14.56 -22.10
N ALA A 333 -31.01 13.37 -21.54
CA ALA A 333 -30.65 13.18 -20.14
C ALA A 333 -29.13 13.16 -19.91
N ALA A 334 -28.33 13.01 -20.98
CA ALA A 334 -26.86 12.97 -20.92
C ALA A 334 -26.21 14.35 -20.71
N ASP A 335 -26.95 15.44 -20.91
CA ASP A 335 -26.47 16.82 -20.67
C ASP A 335 -26.44 17.22 -19.18
N ALA A 336 -27.05 16.42 -18.29
CA ALA A 336 -26.87 16.54 -16.85
C ALA A 336 -25.79 15.54 -16.42
N GLU A 337 -24.77 15.95 -15.65
CA GLU A 337 -23.59 15.17 -15.16
C GLU A 337 -23.91 13.87 -14.37
N THR A 338 -24.86 13.07 -14.81
CA THR A 338 -25.55 12.01 -14.08
C THR A 338 -25.40 10.63 -14.73
N ALA A 339 -25.04 10.57 -16.01
CA ALA A 339 -24.81 9.33 -16.75
C ALA A 339 -23.63 9.45 -17.72
N TYR A 340 -22.92 8.34 -17.94
CA TYR A 340 -21.77 8.24 -18.84
C TYR A 340 -22.07 7.30 -20.01
N ASP A 341 -21.67 7.64 -21.22
CA ASP A 341 -21.54 6.65 -22.29
C ASP A 341 -20.24 5.81 -22.09
N PRO A 342 -20.18 4.55 -22.55
CA PRO A 342 -18.97 3.74 -22.45
C PRO A 342 -17.88 4.26 -23.39
N SER A 343 -16.63 4.00 -23.04
CA SER A 343 -15.46 4.18 -23.90
C SER A 343 -14.84 2.83 -24.23
N VAL A 344 -14.44 2.62 -25.48
CA VAL A 344 -13.74 1.41 -25.92
C VAL A 344 -12.25 1.70 -26.02
N ILE A 345 -11.41 0.86 -25.41
CA ILE A 345 -9.96 0.91 -25.59
C ILE A 345 -9.53 -0.28 -26.44
N MET A 346 -9.17 -0.02 -27.69
CA MET A 346 -8.57 -1.03 -28.56
C MET A 346 -7.05 -1.08 -28.31
N THR A 347 -6.59 -2.18 -27.74
CA THR A 347 -5.21 -2.34 -27.25
C THR A 347 -4.45 -3.45 -27.98
N MET A 348 -3.16 -3.57 -27.69
CA MET A 348 -2.20 -4.48 -28.32
C MET A 348 -2.11 -4.27 -29.84
N LEU A 349 -2.26 -3.03 -30.29
CA LEU A 349 -2.19 -2.68 -31.71
C LEU A 349 -0.74 -2.60 -32.17
N LYS A 350 -0.45 -3.21 -33.31
CA LYS A 350 0.78 -2.99 -34.07
C LYS A 350 0.46 -2.18 -35.32
N PRO A 351 1.43 -1.43 -35.90
CA PRO A 351 1.21 -0.71 -37.15
C PRO A 351 0.64 -1.59 -38.27
N GLU A 352 1.10 -2.84 -38.34
CA GLU A 352 0.60 -3.85 -39.29
C GLU A 352 -0.88 -4.24 -39.06
N PHE A 353 -1.37 -4.21 -37.82
CA PHE A 353 -2.76 -4.53 -37.49
C PHE A 353 -3.70 -3.40 -37.89
N LYS A 354 -3.28 -2.14 -37.71
CA LYS A 354 -4.07 -0.97 -38.11
C LYS A 354 -4.28 -0.88 -39.63
N ALA A 355 -3.38 -1.48 -40.41
CA ALA A 355 -3.51 -1.52 -41.88
C ALA A 355 -4.47 -2.61 -42.39
N LEU A 356 -4.96 -3.52 -41.53
CA LEU A 356 -5.86 -4.59 -41.94
C LEU A 356 -7.30 -4.08 -42.08
N PRO A 357 -8.09 -4.58 -43.07
CA PRO A 357 -9.52 -4.27 -43.16
C PRO A 357 -10.30 -4.64 -41.88
N ALA A 358 -9.80 -5.65 -41.15
CA ALA A 358 -10.37 -6.06 -39.87
C ALA A 358 -10.41 -4.93 -38.83
N PHE A 359 -9.45 -4.00 -38.86
CA PHE A 359 -9.39 -2.85 -37.96
C PHE A 359 -10.55 -1.88 -38.20
N GLU A 360 -10.71 -1.42 -39.44
CA GLU A 360 -11.82 -0.54 -39.83
C GLU A 360 -13.20 -1.22 -39.64
N ASN A 361 -13.29 -2.52 -39.95
CA ASN A 361 -14.50 -3.30 -39.72
C ASN A 361 -14.84 -3.39 -38.22
N ALA A 362 -13.85 -3.53 -37.35
CA ALA A 362 -14.05 -3.54 -35.90
C ALA A 362 -14.53 -2.17 -35.39
N LEU A 363 -13.90 -1.08 -35.82
CA LEU A 363 -14.31 0.29 -35.46
C LEU A 363 -15.75 0.60 -35.91
N THR A 364 -16.09 0.23 -37.15
CA THR A 364 -17.43 0.39 -37.70
C THR A 364 -18.43 -0.47 -36.94
N GLY A 365 -18.06 -1.73 -36.65
CA GLY A 365 -18.86 -2.65 -35.84
C GLY A 365 -19.19 -2.07 -34.46
N PHE A 366 -18.19 -1.58 -33.73
CA PHE A 366 -18.40 -1.02 -32.39
C PHE A 366 -19.34 0.17 -32.39
N ARG A 367 -19.18 1.09 -33.34
CA ARG A 367 -20.07 2.25 -33.50
C ARG A 367 -21.49 1.81 -33.84
N SER A 368 -21.67 0.91 -34.81
CA SER A 368 -22.99 0.42 -35.20
C SER A 368 -23.71 -0.37 -34.09
N ALA A 369 -22.95 -0.97 -33.17
CA ALA A 369 -23.51 -1.76 -32.08
C ALA A 369 -24.01 -0.87 -30.93
N TYR A 370 -23.44 0.31 -30.71
CA TYR A 370 -23.89 1.27 -29.69
C TYR A 370 -24.82 2.31 -30.32
N ILE A 371 -25.94 2.67 -29.69
CA ILE A 371 -26.95 3.56 -30.28
C ILE A 371 -26.32 4.90 -30.71
N GLU A 372 -26.14 5.10 -32.02
CA GLU A 372 -25.82 6.38 -32.67
C GLU A 372 -27.10 6.87 -33.37
N SER A 373 -27.50 8.13 -33.17
CA SER A 373 -28.59 8.75 -33.92
C SER A 373 -28.18 8.88 -35.40
N GLU A 374 -29.11 8.63 -36.33
CA GLU A 374 -28.87 8.76 -37.78
C GLU A 374 -28.63 10.22 -38.25
N ASP A 375 -28.53 11.18 -37.33
CA ASP A 375 -28.23 12.57 -37.69
C ASP A 375 -26.78 12.67 -38.20
N ASP A 376 -26.63 13.24 -39.41
CA ASP A 376 -25.37 13.49 -40.17
C ASP A 376 -24.35 14.41 -39.46
N ASN A 377 -24.44 14.58 -38.14
CA ASN A 377 -23.53 15.41 -37.37
C ASN A 377 -22.25 14.64 -37.04
N VAL A 378 -21.26 14.76 -37.93
CA VAL A 378 -19.91 14.14 -37.84
C VAL A 378 -19.19 14.41 -36.50
N TYR A 379 -19.66 15.39 -35.72
CA TYR A 379 -19.07 15.83 -34.45
C TYR A 379 -19.67 15.22 -33.17
N SER A 380 -20.82 14.54 -33.20
CA SER A 380 -21.49 14.02 -31.99
C SER A 380 -21.55 12.49 -31.98
N LYS A 381 -20.40 11.83 -31.84
CA LYS A 381 -20.36 10.37 -31.59
C LYS A 381 -20.45 10.11 -30.08
N ARG A 382 -21.50 9.40 -29.65
CA ARG A 382 -21.68 8.99 -28.24
C ARG A 382 -20.58 8.02 -27.77
N LEU A 383 -20.07 7.17 -28.67
CA LEU A 383 -19.05 6.17 -28.35
C LEU A 383 -17.63 6.71 -28.60
N ASN A 384 -16.87 6.88 -27.52
CA ASN A 384 -15.43 7.21 -27.61
C ASN A 384 -14.60 5.93 -27.81
N ILE A 385 -13.70 5.93 -28.80
CA ILE A 385 -12.80 4.81 -29.07
C ILE A 385 -11.35 5.29 -28.99
N LEU A 386 -10.60 4.71 -28.06
CA LEU A 386 -9.19 4.98 -27.81
C LEU A 386 -8.32 3.84 -28.36
N GLU A 387 -7.11 4.17 -28.78
CA GLU A 387 -6.15 3.22 -29.34
C GLU A 387 -4.88 3.19 -28.51
N THR A 388 -4.40 1.99 -28.18
CA THR A 388 -3.10 1.81 -27.54
C THR A 388 -2.28 0.74 -28.24
N ASP A 389 -1.01 1.05 -28.49
CA ASP A 389 -0.07 0.17 -29.16
C ASP A 389 0.41 -0.97 -28.26
N PHE A 390 0.97 -2.01 -28.87
CA PHE A 390 1.56 -3.15 -28.20
C PHE A 390 2.97 -2.84 -27.68
N SER A 391 3.19 -3.03 -26.38
CA SER A 391 4.49 -2.94 -25.73
C SER A 391 4.88 -4.28 -25.11
N GLU A 392 5.96 -4.90 -25.58
CA GLU A 392 6.42 -6.22 -25.11
C GLU A 392 6.73 -6.24 -23.60
N GLU A 393 7.24 -5.14 -23.07
CA GLU A 393 7.57 -4.98 -21.65
C GLU A 393 6.36 -5.12 -20.72
N LEU A 394 5.15 -4.88 -21.22
CA LEU A 394 3.89 -4.99 -20.46
C LEU A 394 3.38 -6.43 -20.34
N LEU A 395 3.97 -7.40 -21.04
CA LEU A 395 3.58 -8.81 -20.95
C LEU A 395 3.88 -9.44 -19.58
N TYR A 396 4.82 -8.85 -18.83
CA TYR A 396 5.23 -9.35 -17.53
C TYR A 396 5.41 -8.21 -16.54
N ILE A 397 4.50 -8.12 -15.57
CA ILE A 397 4.51 -7.12 -14.50
C ILE A 397 4.48 -7.83 -13.16
N LYS A 398 5.39 -7.47 -12.26
CA LYS A 398 5.51 -8.10 -10.93
C LYS A 398 4.59 -7.47 -9.88
N GLY A 399 4.32 -6.18 -9.95
CA GLY A 399 3.58 -5.44 -8.93
C GLY A 399 3.46 -3.96 -9.29
N TRP A 400 2.95 -3.14 -8.36
CA TRP A 400 2.64 -1.73 -8.60
C TRP A 400 3.83 -0.88 -9.10
N GLU A 401 5.00 -1.01 -8.47
CA GLU A 401 6.20 -0.26 -8.86
C GLU A 401 6.73 -0.67 -10.25
N ASP A 402 6.76 -1.98 -10.53
CA ASP A 402 7.17 -2.50 -11.84
C ASP A 402 6.18 -2.07 -12.94
N ALA A 403 4.87 -2.03 -12.61
CA ALA A 403 3.83 -1.52 -13.49
C ALA A 403 4.05 -0.05 -13.83
N ARG A 404 4.27 0.79 -12.80
CA ARG A 404 4.48 2.24 -12.96
C ARG A 404 5.67 2.55 -13.86
N LEU A 405 6.80 1.88 -13.63
CA LEU A 405 8.03 2.07 -14.42
C LEU A 405 7.83 1.67 -15.89
N LYS A 406 7.23 0.50 -16.14
CA LYS A 406 7.06 -0.02 -17.51
C LYS A 406 5.95 0.69 -18.28
N LEU A 407 4.89 1.14 -17.62
CA LEU A 407 3.82 1.89 -18.27
C LEU A 407 4.28 3.28 -18.72
N GLY A 408 5.18 3.94 -17.98
CA GLY A 408 5.50 5.37 -18.13
C GLY A 408 5.81 5.87 -19.55
N VAL A 409 6.42 5.03 -20.39
CA VAL A 409 6.86 5.35 -21.76
C VAL A 409 5.92 4.85 -22.86
N THR A 410 4.81 4.19 -22.49
CA THR A 410 3.92 3.50 -23.44
C THR A 410 2.78 4.38 -23.92
N SER A 411 2.18 4.02 -25.06
CA SER A 411 0.94 4.65 -25.55
C SER A 411 -0.25 4.48 -24.59
N VAL A 412 -0.23 3.42 -23.77
CA VAL A 412 -1.25 3.18 -22.73
C VAL A 412 -1.22 4.32 -21.71
N MET A 413 -0.04 4.66 -21.21
CA MET A 413 0.13 5.79 -20.29
C MET A 413 -0.15 7.14 -20.96
N LYS A 414 0.16 7.28 -22.25
CA LYS A 414 -0.18 8.49 -23.01
C LYS A 414 -1.69 8.75 -23.04
N ALA A 415 -2.49 7.75 -23.42
CA ALA A 415 -3.96 7.86 -23.43
C ALA A 415 -4.52 8.15 -22.02
N ALA A 416 -3.95 7.51 -21.00
CA ALA A 416 -4.30 7.77 -19.61
C ALA A 416 -3.99 9.21 -19.15
N ARG A 417 -2.86 9.79 -19.58
CA ARG A 417 -2.48 11.19 -19.29
C ARG A 417 -3.42 12.19 -19.96
N GLU A 418 -3.78 11.96 -21.22
CA GLU A 418 -4.75 12.78 -21.94
C GLU A 418 -6.13 12.76 -21.23
N TRP A 419 -6.55 11.60 -20.73
CA TRP A 419 -7.73 11.49 -19.88
C TRP A 419 -7.58 12.30 -18.59
N ALA A 420 -6.50 12.09 -17.83
CA ALA A 420 -6.27 12.79 -16.55
C ALA A 420 -6.18 14.32 -16.68
N GLU A 421 -5.60 14.82 -17.78
CA GLU A 421 -5.56 16.26 -18.08
C GLU A 421 -6.94 16.87 -18.29
N ASN A 422 -7.84 16.13 -18.94
CA ASN A 422 -9.23 16.53 -19.14
C ASN A 422 -10.04 16.47 -17.86
N GLU A 423 -9.78 15.48 -17.00
CA GLU A 423 -10.43 15.32 -15.69
C GLU A 423 -10.00 16.42 -14.71
N LEU A 424 -8.69 16.70 -14.63
CA LEU A 424 -8.11 17.69 -13.73
C LEU A 424 -7.67 18.93 -14.53
N ARG A 425 -8.66 19.73 -14.94
CA ARG A 425 -8.42 21.02 -15.61
C ARG A 425 -7.78 22.02 -14.63
N PRO A 426 -6.70 22.72 -15.02
CA PRO A 426 -5.98 23.61 -14.12
C PRO A 426 -6.78 24.90 -13.85
N GLY A 427 -6.99 25.22 -12.57
CA GLY A 427 -7.10 26.60 -12.12
C GLY A 427 -5.69 27.18 -12.00
N ILE A 428 -5.39 28.25 -12.73
CA ILE A 428 -4.04 28.82 -12.84
C ILE A 428 -3.53 29.31 -11.47
N ARG A 429 -2.44 28.74 -10.98
CA ARG A 429 -1.54 29.38 -10.01
C ARG A 429 -0.09 29.11 -10.38
N TYR A 430 0.58 30.14 -10.91
CA TYR A 430 2.03 30.21 -11.00
C TYR A 430 2.58 30.80 -9.70
N ASN A 431 3.67 30.23 -9.18
CA ASN A 431 4.62 30.97 -8.35
C ASN A 431 6.01 30.38 -8.54
N ILE A 432 6.87 31.14 -9.23
CA ILE A 432 8.32 30.98 -9.19
C ILE A 432 8.85 32.30 -8.66
N SER A 433 9.35 32.31 -7.43
CA SER A 433 10.03 33.46 -6.86
C SER A 433 11.52 33.41 -7.21
N ALA A 434 12.01 34.55 -7.69
CA ALA A 434 13.41 34.81 -7.97
C ALA A 434 14.23 34.94 -6.67
N ARG A 435 15.52 34.61 -6.71
CA ARG A 435 16.50 35.06 -5.71
C ARG A 435 17.77 35.58 -6.37
N SER A 436 18.21 36.73 -5.89
CA SER A 436 19.55 37.30 -6.05
C SER A 436 20.12 37.68 -4.68
N SER A 437 21.46 37.62 -4.60
CA SER A 437 22.40 38.16 -3.59
C SER A 437 22.34 37.65 -2.14
N HIS A 438 23.38 36.92 -1.68
CA HIS A 438 24.36 37.37 -0.68
C HIS A 438 25.24 36.19 -0.20
N ALA A 439 26.56 36.29 -0.40
CA ALA A 439 27.54 35.25 0.00
C ALA A 439 27.75 35.15 1.53
N LEU A 440 27.49 36.23 2.28
CA LEU A 440 27.57 36.23 3.75
C LEU A 440 26.39 35.49 4.40
N GLU A 441 25.18 35.66 3.86
CA GLU A 441 23.96 34.97 4.34
C GLU A 441 24.08 33.45 4.15
N ARG A 442 24.66 32.99 3.04
CA ARG A 442 24.85 31.56 2.81
C ARG A 442 25.90 30.90 3.71
N LEU A 443 26.87 31.63 4.27
CA LEU A 443 27.80 31.05 5.24
C LEU A 443 27.12 30.87 6.61
N ASP A 444 26.22 31.79 6.97
CA ASP A 444 25.34 31.67 8.14
C ASP A 444 24.42 30.45 8.01
N ASP A 445 23.88 30.19 6.82
CA ASP A 445 23.10 28.98 6.53
C ASP A 445 23.92 27.68 6.75
N VAL A 446 25.20 27.66 6.35
CA VAL A 446 26.09 26.52 6.64
C VAL A 446 26.34 26.38 8.15
N TYR A 447 26.43 27.49 8.88
CA TYR A 447 26.57 27.48 10.34
C TYR A 447 25.30 26.92 11.02
N LYS A 448 24.11 27.33 10.58
CA LYS A 448 22.83 26.76 11.05
C LYS A 448 22.74 25.26 10.79
N LEU A 449 23.13 24.80 9.59
CA LEU A 449 23.20 23.38 9.25
C LEU A 449 24.10 22.63 10.23
N LYS A 450 25.32 23.14 10.46
CA LYS A 450 26.30 22.56 11.39
C LYS A 450 25.71 22.45 12.80
N GLU A 451 25.09 23.51 13.31
CA GLU A 451 24.53 23.54 14.66
C GLU A 451 23.37 22.55 14.84
N ILE A 452 22.45 22.47 13.86
CA ILE A 452 21.39 21.46 13.87
C ILE A 452 21.98 20.04 13.81
N CYS A 453 22.96 19.80 12.93
CA CYS A 453 23.59 18.47 12.85
C CYS A 453 24.32 18.09 14.15
N ARG A 454 24.95 19.06 14.83
CA ARG A 454 25.58 18.84 16.14
C ARG A 454 24.56 18.44 17.20
N GLN A 455 23.37 19.06 17.19
CA GLN A 455 22.28 18.69 18.10
C GLN A 455 21.76 17.27 17.81
N TYR A 456 21.63 16.90 16.54
CA TYR A 456 21.08 15.60 16.15
C TYR A 456 22.11 14.45 16.09
N GLU A 457 23.42 14.71 16.08
CA GLU A 457 24.44 13.65 16.12
C GLU A 457 24.31 12.79 17.40
N TYR A 458 23.98 13.46 18.51
CA TYR A 458 23.75 12.85 19.82
C TYR A 458 22.27 12.95 20.22
N ALA A 459 21.33 12.87 19.27
CA ALA A 459 19.90 13.03 19.54
C ALA A 459 19.36 12.03 20.59
N GLU A 460 19.99 10.86 20.69
CA GLU A 460 19.75 9.86 21.75
C GLU A 460 20.03 10.35 23.19
N GLU A 461 20.67 11.52 23.35
CA GLU A 461 20.90 12.17 24.64
C GLU A 461 19.71 13.06 25.08
N GLY A 462 18.68 13.15 24.23
CA GLY A 462 17.46 13.95 24.45
C GLY A 462 17.46 15.33 23.79
N GLU A 463 18.48 15.63 22.99
CA GLU A 463 18.57 16.86 22.19
C GLU A 463 17.67 16.77 20.93
N GLY A 464 17.10 17.89 20.51
CA GLY A 464 16.17 17.98 19.37
C GLY A 464 14.73 17.57 19.71
N GLU A 465 13.77 18.48 19.49
CA GLU A 465 12.35 18.25 19.83
C GLU A 465 11.52 17.73 18.66
N HIS A 466 12.03 17.83 17.45
CA HIS A 466 11.32 17.42 16.24
C HIS A 466 11.68 15.98 15.85
N LEU A 467 10.68 15.26 15.36
CA LEU A 467 10.80 13.86 14.96
C LEU A 467 10.61 13.74 13.45
N LEU A 468 11.61 13.21 12.74
CA LEU A 468 11.40 12.73 11.39
C LEU A 468 10.51 11.49 11.45
N VAL A 469 9.29 11.60 10.89
CA VAL A 469 8.33 10.52 10.74
C VAL A 469 8.78 9.59 9.62
N THR A 470 9.68 8.67 9.95
CA THR A 470 10.12 7.61 9.04
C THR A 470 8.97 6.68 8.66
N GLU A 471 9.13 5.91 7.57
CA GLU A 471 8.14 4.91 7.15
C GLU A 471 7.77 3.94 8.31
N PRO A 472 8.70 3.38 9.10
CA PRO A 472 8.35 2.54 10.25
C PRO A 472 7.46 3.23 11.30
N LEU A 473 7.73 4.51 11.60
CA LEU A 473 6.91 5.29 12.55
C LEU A 473 5.53 5.60 11.99
N ARG A 474 5.44 5.92 10.70
CA ARG A 474 4.17 6.07 10.01
C ARG A 474 3.36 4.78 10.07
N ASN A 475 4.01 3.65 9.81
CA ASN A 475 3.38 2.33 9.86
C ASN A 475 2.89 1.99 11.26
N LEU A 476 3.65 2.32 12.31
CA LEU A 476 3.19 2.21 13.70
C LEU A 476 1.94 3.06 13.96
N ALA A 477 1.93 4.33 13.55
CA ALA A 477 0.81 5.23 13.76
C ALA A 477 -0.46 4.77 13.02
N VAL A 478 -0.32 4.37 11.76
CA VAL A 478 -1.44 3.93 10.92
C VAL A 478 -2.01 2.60 11.42
N THR A 479 -1.15 1.60 11.69
CA THR A 479 -1.60 0.27 12.10
C THR A 479 -2.23 0.27 13.49
N PHE A 480 -1.66 1.05 14.41
CA PHE A 480 -2.12 1.17 15.80
C PHE A 480 -2.88 2.48 16.04
N ARG A 481 -3.63 2.93 15.03
CA ARG A 481 -4.52 4.09 15.14
C ARG A 481 -5.68 3.82 16.09
N ASP A 482 -6.32 2.67 15.91
CA ASP A 482 -7.55 2.31 16.63
C ASP A 482 -7.35 1.25 17.72
N GLN A 483 -6.24 0.52 17.67
CA GLN A 483 -5.89 -0.60 18.55
C GLN A 483 -4.59 -0.33 19.31
N MET A 484 -4.34 -1.08 20.39
CA MET A 484 -3.11 -0.91 21.17
C MET A 484 -1.88 -1.41 20.40
N PRO A 485 -0.73 -0.72 20.48
CA PRO A 485 0.53 -1.15 19.87
C PRO A 485 0.95 -2.53 20.32
N ARG A 486 1.33 -3.39 19.37
CA ARG A 486 1.92 -4.72 19.61
C ARG A 486 3.04 -4.93 18.60
N ALA A 487 4.20 -4.32 18.85
CA ALA A 487 5.27 -4.26 17.86
C ALA A 487 6.66 -4.53 18.46
N VAL A 488 7.47 -5.24 17.69
CA VAL A 488 8.92 -5.31 17.90
C VAL A 488 9.60 -4.51 16.80
N SER A 489 10.16 -3.36 17.15
CA SER A 489 10.89 -2.50 16.22
C SER A 489 12.36 -2.92 16.19
N ILE A 490 12.72 -3.67 15.15
CA ILE A 490 14.06 -4.22 14.97
C ILE A 490 14.95 -3.15 14.31
N GLY A 491 16.23 -3.06 14.66
CA GLY A 491 17.15 -2.15 13.97
C GLY A 491 18.62 -2.34 14.34
N ALA A 492 19.53 -2.02 13.43
CA ALA A 492 20.99 -2.05 13.68
C ALA A 492 21.41 -0.98 14.72
N LYS A 493 22.65 -1.02 15.22
CA LYS A 493 23.18 0.11 16.04
C LYS A 493 23.16 1.40 15.20
N GLY A 494 22.84 2.55 15.81
CA GLY A 494 22.73 3.82 15.07
C GLY A 494 21.51 3.97 14.15
N SER A 495 20.57 3.02 14.14
CA SER A 495 19.31 3.10 13.35
C SER A 495 18.26 4.08 13.90
N GLY A 496 18.42 4.56 15.13
CA GLY A 496 17.48 5.49 15.78
C GLY A 496 16.55 4.88 16.82
N LYS A 497 16.78 3.64 17.31
CA LYS A 497 15.98 2.98 18.36
C LYS A 497 15.78 3.84 19.62
N THR A 498 16.87 4.18 20.32
CA THR A 498 16.84 5.00 21.53
C THR A 498 16.28 6.40 21.28
N PHE A 499 16.56 6.98 20.10
CA PHE A 499 15.96 8.26 19.69
C PHE A 499 14.43 8.15 19.59
N ASN A 500 13.91 7.15 18.85
CA ASN A 500 12.46 6.92 18.72
C ASN A 500 11.81 6.62 20.08
N TYR A 501 12.47 5.84 20.94
CA TYR A 501 12.02 5.57 22.31
C TYR A 501 11.85 6.87 23.13
N ILE A 502 12.82 7.79 23.06
CA ILE A 502 12.76 9.09 23.74
C ILE A 502 11.67 9.98 23.13
N GLN A 503 11.59 10.06 21.80
CA GLN A 503 10.61 10.91 21.12
C GLN A 503 9.16 10.44 21.35
N LEU A 504 8.90 9.12 21.31
CA LEU A 504 7.61 8.57 21.71
C LEU A 504 7.27 8.94 23.16
N SER A 505 8.23 8.81 24.08
CA SER A 505 8.04 9.21 25.48
C SER A 505 7.75 10.71 25.63
N ARG A 506 8.36 11.57 24.79
CA ARG A 506 8.14 13.02 24.78
C ARG A 506 6.67 13.41 24.51
N PHE A 507 5.97 12.64 23.66
CA PHE A 507 4.55 12.88 23.40
C PHE A 507 3.67 12.64 24.63
N ARG A 508 4.10 11.77 25.57
CA ARG A 508 3.37 11.32 26.77
C ARG A 508 2.06 10.56 26.51
N TYR A 509 1.34 10.91 25.45
CA TYR A 509 0.11 10.27 25.00
C TYR A 509 0.26 9.79 23.55
N TRP A 510 -0.21 8.58 23.28
CA TRP A 510 -0.17 7.97 21.95
C TRP A 510 -0.91 8.81 20.91
N GLU A 511 -2.05 9.41 21.28
CA GLU A 511 -2.86 10.23 20.39
C GLU A 511 -2.14 11.50 19.92
N LYS A 512 -1.22 12.05 20.74
CA LYS A 512 -0.37 13.17 20.32
C LYS A 512 0.68 12.76 19.30
N PHE A 513 1.17 11.52 19.40
CA PHE A 513 2.00 10.95 18.34
C PHE A 513 1.18 10.72 17.06
N LEU A 514 -0.05 10.22 17.17
CA LEU A 514 -0.95 10.04 16.03
C LEU A 514 -1.28 11.37 15.33
N SER A 515 -1.57 12.44 16.07
CA SER A 515 -1.83 13.77 15.49
C SER A 515 -0.58 14.39 14.87
N TYR A 516 0.60 14.13 15.43
CA TYR A 516 1.87 14.55 14.84
C TYR A 516 2.17 13.86 13.50
N VAL A 517 1.88 12.56 13.40
CA VAL A 517 2.11 11.77 12.17
C VAL A 517 1.03 12.01 11.11
N SER A 518 -0.22 12.24 11.53
CA SER A 518 -1.37 12.42 10.67
C SER A 518 -2.21 13.59 11.16
N PRO A 519 -2.01 14.81 10.61
CA PRO A 519 -2.75 16.01 11.02
C PRO A 519 -4.28 15.89 10.91
N ASP A 520 -4.77 15.00 10.02
CA ASP A 520 -6.19 14.66 9.89
C ASP A 520 -6.74 13.85 11.09
N TYR A 521 -5.91 13.47 12.07
CA TYR A 521 -6.33 12.71 13.24
C TYR A 521 -7.00 13.64 14.28
N PRO A 522 -8.30 13.49 14.54
CA PRO A 522 -9.01 14.32 15.52
C PRO A 522 -8.50 14.06 16.94
N GLU A 523 -7.81 15.03 17.54
CA GLU A 523 -7.24 14.94 18.91
C GLU A 523 -8.27 14.63 20.01
N LYS A 524 -9.57 14.84 19.78
CA LYS A 524 -10.59 14.94 20.84
C LYS A 524 -11.40 13.68 21.16
N LEU A 525 -11.17 12.53 20.51
CA LEU A 525 -12.15 11.44 20.51
C LEU A 525 -11.96 10.33 21.56
N ARG A 526 -10.86 10.27 22.35
CA ARG A 526 -10.60 9.14 23.26
C ARG A 526 -9.95 9.55 24.60
N PRO A 527 -10.16 8.80 25.69
CA PRO A 527 -9.31 8.92 26.88
C PRO A 527 -7.85 8.65 26.47
N GLY A 528 -6.96 9.58 26.81
CA GLY A 528 -5.58 9.58 26.33
C GLY A 528 -4.82 8.31 26.74
N THR A 529 -4.26 7.63 25.75
CA THR A 529 -3.45 6.42 25.95
C THR A 529 -2.04 6.83 26.39
N CYS A 530 -1.67 6.52 27.62
CA CYS A 530 -0.41 6.98 28.20
C CYS A 530 0.79 6.17 27.66
N ILE A 531 1.92 6.82 27.42
CA ILE A 531 3.17 6.17 27.04
C ILE A 531 4.03 6.02 28.29
N PHE A 532 4.39 4.79 28.62
CA PHE A 532 5.20 4.45 29.79
C PHE A 532 6.55 3.85 29.37
N PRO A 533 7.65 4.61 29.51
CA PRO A 533 8.99 4.09 29.30
C PRO A 533 9.38 3.12 30.43
N LEU A 534 9.22 1.81 30.22
CA LEU A 534 9.44 0.78 31.22
C LEU A 534 10.93 0.46 31.35
N LEU A 535 11.55 -0.05 30.29
CA LEU A 535 12.97 -0.39 30.25
C LEU A 535 13.74 0.62 29.42
N GLN A 536 14.83 1.14 29.97
CA GLN A 536 15.65 2.20 29.35
C GLN A 536 17.13 1.80 29.31
N SER A 537 17.89 2.38 28.37
CA SER A 537 19.35 2.27 28.37
C SER A 537 19.98 2.89 29.62
N GLY A 538 21.04 2.25 30.13
CA GLY A 538 21.86 2.73 31.24
C GLY A 538 22.76 3.91 30.87
N LYS A 539 22.95 4.17 29.56
CA LYS A 539 23.87 5.19 29.03
C LYS A 539 23.21 6.55 28.79
N LEU A 540 21.93 6.72 29.15
CA LEU A 540 21.18 7.96 28.93
C LEU A 540 21.71 9.13 29.77
N LYS A 541 21.80 10.32 29.14
CA LYS A 541 22.13 11.59 29.82
C LYS A 541 20.92 12.23 30.49
N ASP A 542 21.15 13.29 31.26
CA ASP A 542 20.16 13.90 32.15
C ASP A 542 18.94 14.48 31.41
N LYS A 543 19.12 15.04 30.21
CA LYS A 543 18.01 15.55 29.39
C LYS A 543 17.07 14.42 28.96
N ALA A 544 17.59 13.34 28.38
CA ALA A 544 16.80 12.15 28.07
C ALA A 544 16.11 11.59 29.32
N LYS A 545 16.84 11.42 30.44
CA LYS A 545 16.25 10.95 31.71
C LYS A 545 15.10 11.83 32.18
N LYS A 546 15.20 13.15 32.04
CA LYS A 546 14.13 14.10 32.37
C LYS A 546 12.88 13.84 31.53
N VAL A 547 13.02 13.70 30.21
CA VAL A 547 11.89 13.39 29.30
C VAL A 547 11.19 12.08 29.71
N LEU A 548 11.97 11.04 30.01
CA LEU A 548 11.41 9.75 30.42
C LEU A 548 10.70 9.83 31.78
N ASN A 549 11.28 10.55 32.74
CA ASN A 549 10.66 10.72 34.06
C ASN A 549 9.39 11.55 33.97
N GLU A 550 9.35 12.61 33.16
CA GLU A 550 8.12 13.37 32.93
C GLU A 550 6.99 12.54 32.31
N ALA A 551 7.32 11.58 31.43
CA ALA A 551 6.35 10.64 30.88
C ALA A 551 5.80 9.69 31.97
N ARG A 552 6.68 9.19 32.86
CA ARG A 552 6.29 8.33 34.01
C ARG A 552 5.48 9.08 35.05
N ASP A 553 5.85 10.32 35.36
CA ASP A 553 5.16 11.16 36.35
C ASP A 553 3.75 11.54 35.89
N GLY A 554 3.56 11.73 34.58
CA GLY A 554 2.24 11.90 33.97
C GLY A 554 1.27 10.77 34.34
N ILE A 555 1.78 9.54 34.43
CA ILE A 555 0.98 8.35 34.81
C ILE A 555 0.72 8.31 36.31
N LYS A 556 1.69 8.68 37.16
CA LYS A 556 1.47 8.77 38.63
C LYS A 556 0.27 9.68 38.95
N SER A 557 0.13 10.78 38.22
CA SER A 557 -0.99 11.71 38.41
C SER A 557 -2.37 11.11 38.09
N LEU A 558 -2.44 10.10 37.21
CA LEU A 558 -3.67 9.44 36.79
C LEU A 558 -4.05 8.25 37.68
N PHE A 559 -3.06 7.58 38.27
CA PHE A 559 -3.26 6.41 39.16
C PHE A 559 -3.39 6.79 40.66
N GLY A 560 -3.15 8.05 41.04
CA GLY A 560 -3.22 8.52 42.42
C GLY A 560 -1.98 8.17 43.27
N THR A 561 -2.04 8.43 44.58
CA THR A 561 -0.94 8.21 45.55
C THR A 561 -0.56 6.74 45.79
N ASP A 562 -1.27 5.78 45.17
CA ASP A 562 -1.07 4.34 45.36
C ASP A 562 -0.03 3.72 44.40
N MET A 563 0.53 4.50 43.47
CA MET A 563 1.61 4.03 42.60
C MET A 563 2.94 3.92 43.37
N PRO A 564 3.61 2.76 43.36
CA PRO A 564 4.95 2.65 43.92
C PRO A 564 5.92 3.56 43.16
N ASP A 565 6.93 4.07 43.86
CA ASP A 565 8.01 4.80 43.21
C ASP A 565 8.75 3.88 42.24
N PHE A 566 8.56 4.13 40.95
CA PHE A 566 9.22 3.35 39.91
C PHE A 566 10.67 3.80 39.77
N SER A 567 11.59 2.86 40.00
CA SER A 567 13.03 3.05 39.80
C SER A 567 13.53 2.17 38.63
N PRO A 568 14.02 2.77 37.53
CA PRO A 568 14.58 2.02 36.41
C PRO A 568 15.79 1.17 36.79
N SER A 569 16.61 1.63 37.75
CA SER A 569 17.77 0.88 38.23
C SER A 569 17.35 -0.35 39.02
N GLU A 570 16.31 -0.26 39.84
CA GLU A 570 15.79 -1.42 40.58
C GLU A 570 15.21 -2.49 39.66
N LEU A 571 14.52 -2.10 38.58
CA LEU A 571 14.08 -3.04 37.55
C LEU A 571 15.28 -3.76 36.92
N SER A 572 16.32 -3.01 36.57
CA SER A 572 17.55 -3.57 36.00
C SER A 572 18.24 -4.55 36.96
N ASP A 573 18.27 -4.22 38.25
CA ASP A 573 18.83 -5.07 39.29
C ASP A 573 18.01 -6.35 39.49
N ARG A 574 16.67 -6.25 39.46
CA ARG A 574 15.79 -7.45 39.49
C ARG A 574 16.01 -8.35 38.30
N ILE A 575 16.16 -7.81 37.08
CA ILE A 575 16.50 -8.61 35.90
C ILE A 575 17.85 -9.32 36.11
N ARG A 576 18.88 -8.61 36.58
CA ARG A 576 20.21 -9.19 36.84
C ARG A 576 20.20 -10.25 37.94
N VAL A 577 19.37 -10.09 38.97
CA VAL A 577 19.18 -11.11 40.01
C VAL A 577 18.48 -12.34 39.41
N SER A 578 17.44 -12.14 38.62
CA SER A 578 16.71 -13.22 37.94
C SER A 578 17.58 -14.02 36.98
N LEU A 579 18.55 -13.38 36.32
CA LEU A 579 19.52 -14.06 35.45
C LEU A 579 20.41 -15.10 36.17
N LYS A 580 20.43 -15.12 37.50
CA LYS A 580 21.13 -16.16 38.27
C LYS A 580 20.35 -17.47 38.36
N HIS A 581 19.07 -17.48 38.01
CA HIS A 581 18.25 -18.68 37.96
C HIS A 581 18.48 -19.45 36.66
N SER A 582 19.45 -20.36 36.68
CA SER A 582 19.81 -21.20 35.52
C SER A 582 18.75 -22.24 35.14
N ASP A 583 17.75 -22.47 36.00
CA ASP A 583 16.65 -23.41 35.84
C ASP A 583 15.40 -22.79 35.16
N TRP A 584 15.35 -21.47 35.00
CA TRP A 584 14.21 -20.78 34.40
C TRP A 584 14.10 -21.06 32.90
N ASN A 585 12.91 -21.49 32.49
CA ASN A 585 12.54 -21.65 31.08
C ASN A 585 11.81 -20.40 30.54
N GLU A 586 11.41 -20.43 29.27
CA GLU A 586 10.71 -19.30 28.64
C GLU A 586 9.37 -18.93 29.33
N ALA A 587 8.66 -19.88 29.93
CA ALA A 587 7.43 -19.61 30.66
C ALA A 587 7.69 -18.86 31.96
N ASP A 588 8.75 -19.23 32.69
CA ASP A 588 9.18 -18.53 33.91
C ASP A 588 9.58 -17.08 33.59
N TRP A 589 10.37 -16.89 32.53
CA TRP A 589 10.75 -15.55 32.05
C TRP A 589 9.54 -14.74 31.56
N THR A 590 8.58 -15.38 30.90
CA THR A 590 7.33 -14.70 30.52
C THR A 590 6.56 -14.23 31.76
N GLY A 591 6.42 -15.09 32.77
CA GLY A 591 5.79 -14.73 34.05
C GLY A 591 6.53 -13.59 34.74
N PHE A 592 7.86 -13.60 34.71
CA PHE A 592 8.69 -12.50 35.20
C PHE A 592 8.38 -11.17 34.50
N TRP A 593 8.38 -11.13 33.17
CA TRP A 593 8.10 -9.90 32.43
C TRP A 593 6.70 -9.34 32.70
N ILE A 594 5.68 -10.21 32.70
CA ILE A 594 4.30 -9.83 32.99
C ILE A 594 4.19 -9.26 34.42
N ASN A 595 4.88 -9.88 35.38
CA ASN A 595 4.92 -9.42 36.76
C ASN A 595 5.63 -8.06 36.89
N GLU A 596 6.74 -7.84 36.19
CA GLU A 596 7.43 -6.54 36.22
C GLU A 596 6.60 -5.42 35.58
N ILE A 597 5.83 -5.72 34.52
CA ILE A 597 4.83 -4.77 33.98
C ILE A 597 3.79 -4.47 35.06
N ALA A 598 3.14 -5.48 35.64
CA ALA A 598 2.10 -5.29 36.65
C ALA A 598 2.59 -4.47 37.87
N LYS A 599 3.76 -4.83 38.42
CA LYS A 599 4.39 -4.09 39.53
C LYS A 599 4.65 -2.64 39.19
N SER A 600 5.15 -2.37 37.98
CA SER A 600 5.43 -1.01 37.53
C SER A 600 4.17 -0.17 37.36
N LEU A 601 3.01 -0.81 37.22
CA LEU A 601 1.67 -0.21 37.17
C LEU A 601 0.96 -0.18 38.53
N GLY A 602 1.64 -0.54 39.62
CA GLY A 602 1.04 -0.57 40.96
C GLY A 602 -0.08 -1.59 41.13
N ILE A 603 -0.15 -2.61 40.25
CA ILE A 603 -1.15 -3.67 40.32
C ILE A 603 -0.70 -4.68 41.38
N LYS A 604 -1.41 -4.69 42.51
CA LYS A 604 -1.16 -5.62 43.63
C LYS A 604 -1.86 -6.94 43.35
N THR A 605 -1.15 -8.04 43.48
CA THR A 605 -1.74 -9.39 43.51
C THR A 605 -1.91 -9.87 44.93
N GLU A 606 -3.02 -10.52 45.23
CA GLU A 606 -3.12 -11.36 46.43
C GLU A 606 -2.13 -12.54 46.29
N SER A 607 -1.59 -13.01 47.42
CA SER A 607 -0.43 -13.92 47.50
C SER A 607 -0.60 -15.31 46.85
N SER A 608 -1.72 -15.58 46.16
CA SER A 608 -2.00 -16.86 45.49
C SER A 608 -2.36 -16.77 44.00
N GLU A 609 -2.59 -15.57 43.43
CA GLU A 609 -2.94 -15.45 42.00
C GLU A 609 -1.70 -15.21 41.12
N THR A 610 -1.56 -15.98 40.04
CA THR A 610 -0.53 -15.75 39.01
C THR A 610 -0.87 -14.51 38.20
N VAL A 611 0.04 -13.53 38.15
CA VAL A 611 -0.12 -12.33 37.33
C VAL A 611 -0.24 -12.74 35.86
N SER A 612 -1.30 -12.30 35.19
CA SER A 612 -1.53 -12.53 33.77
C SER A 612 -1.87 -11.22 33.06
N PHE A 613 -1.71 -11.17 31.73
CA PHE A 613 -2.19 -10.02 30.95
C PHE A 613 -3.69 -9.79 31.10
N GLY A 614 -4.50 -10.84 31.35
CA GLY A 614 -5.92 -10.71 31.63
C GLY A 614 -6.21 -9.92 32.91
N LEU A 615 -5.44 -10.15 33.98
CA LEU A 615 -5.53 -9.35 35.21
C LEU A 615 -5.15 -7.89 34.96
N ILE A 616 -4.02 -7.65 34.27
CA ILE A 616 -3.56 -6.29 33.94
C ILE A 616 -4.61 -5.55 33.11
N HIS A 617 -5.17 -6.21 32.10
CA HIS A 617 -6.23 -5.66 31.27
C HIS A 617 -7.47 -5.29 32.10
N ARG A 618 -7.94 -6.18 32.97
CA ARG A 618 -9.10 -5.94 33.85
C ARG A 618 -8.88 -4.72 34.76
N GLU A 619 -7.71 -4.63 35.39
CA GLU A 619 -7.37 -3.50 36.26
C GLU A 619 -7.29 -2.16 35.51
N LEU A 620 -6.65 -2.13 34.34
CA LEU A 620 -6.60 -0.95 33.50
C LEU A 620 -7.99 -0.53 33.02
N LYS A 621 -8.82 -1.50 32.61
CA LYS A 621 -10.20 -1.27 32.16
C LYS A 621 -11.09 -0.73 33.28
N ASN A 622 -11.01 -1.28 34.49
CA ASN A 622 -11.75 -0.80 35.67
C ASN A 622 -11.41 0.66 36.01
N ARG A 623 -10.16 1.08 35.77
CA ARG A 623 -9.70 2.46 35.99
C ARG A 623 -9.94 3.37 34.78
N SER A 624 -10.49 2.86 33.67
CA SER A 624 -10.63 3.58 32.39
C SER A 624 -9.30 4.11 31.84
N LEU A 625 -8.22 3.34 32.02
CA LEU A 625 -6.86 3.70 31.61
C LEU A 625 -6.38 2.82 30.45
N ARG A 626 -5.61 3.43 29.55
CA ARG A 626 -4.92 2.75 28.45
C ARG A 626 -3.46 3.12 28.46
N MET A 627 -2.58 2.17 28.16
CA MET A 627 -1.14 2.39 28.27
C MET A 627 -0.30 1.63 27.25
N VAL A 628 0.75 2.27 26.74
CA VAL A 628 1.80 1.67 25.90
C VAL A 628 3.09 1.57 26.69
N CYS A 629 3.57 0.36 26.96
CA CYS A 629 4.89 0.14 27.56
C CYS A 629 5.97 0.12 26.48
N LEU A 630 7.01 0.93 26.68
CA LEU A 630 8.18 0.97 25.81
C LEU A 630 9.38 0.25 26.45
N PHE A 631 10.13 -0.48 25.63
CA PHE A 631 11.37 -1.15 26.03
C PHE A 631 12.52 -0.73 25.11
N ASP A 632 13.63 -0.31 25.69
CA ASP A 632 14.91 -0.04 25.01
C ASP A 632 16.09 -0.41 25.92
N GLY A 633 17.30 -0.53 25.36
CA GLY A 633 18.54 -0.71 26.13
C GLY A 633 18.78 -2.11 26.68
N LEU A 634 18.23 -3.15 26.03
CA LEU A 634 18.45 -4.55 26.40
C LEU A 634 19.95 -4.92 26.40
N GLU A 635 20.74 -4.29 25.54
CA GLU A 635 22.18 -4.51 25.43
C GLU A 635 22.99 -4.08 26.65
N ASP A 636 22.46 -3.21 27.50
CA ASP A 636 23.15 -2.77 28.72
C ASP A 636 22.95 -3.76 29.88
N ILE A 637 22.00 -4.70 29.74
CA ILE A 637 21.62 -5.68 30.77
C ILE A 637 22.08 -7.08 30.36
N PHE A 638 21.81 -7.48 29.12
CA PHE A 638 22.12 -8.82 28.61
C PHE A 638 23.47 -8.84 27.88
N LEU A 639 24.55 -8.60 28.62
CA LEU A 639 25.92 -8.48 28.10
C LEU A 639 26.46 -9.77 27.46
N GLU A 640 25.91 -10.93 27.83
CA GLU A 640 26.38 -12.25 27.40
C GLU A 640 25.36 -12.94 26.47
N ALA A 641 24.40 -12.19 25.92
CA ALA A 641 23.32 -12.75 25.09
C ALA A 641 23.83 -13.58 23.89
N ALA A 642 25.03 -13.28 23.39
CA ALA A 642 25.65 -14.03 22.32
C ALA A 642 25.91 -15.51 22.65
N TYR A 643 26.16 -15.86 23.92
CA TYR A 643 26.56 -17.23 24.33
C TYR A 643 25.85 -17.77 25.58
N ASN A 644 25.07 -16.96 26.30
CA ASN A 644 24.36 -17.38 27.51
C ASN A 644 22.88 -17.71 27.22
N HIS A 645 22.51 -18.98 27.30
CA HIS A 645 21.16 -19.47 27.02
C HIS A 645 20.06 -18.90 27.94
N VAL A 646 20.40 -18.56 29.19
CA VAL A 646 19.43 -17.96 30.13
C VAL A 646 19.06 -16.55 29.65
N GLN A 647 20.07 -15.77 29.22
CA GLN A 647 19.85 -14.44 28.66
C GLN A 647 19.08 -14.50 27.33
N GLN A 648 19.40 -15.48 26.47
CA GLN A 648 18.67 -15.70 25.22
C GLN A 648 17.18 -16.03 25.47
N SER A 649 16.89 -16.88 26.46
CA SER A 649 15.52 -17.24 26.86
C SER A 649 14.75 -16.05 27.44
N ALA A 650 15.42 -15.22 28.23
CA ALA A 650 14.86 -13.98 28.76
C ALA A 650 14.48 -12.98 27.64
N ILE A 651 15.35 -12.81 26.64
CA ILE A 651 15.06 -11.94 25.48
C ILE A 651 13.95 -12.56 24.62
N ARG A 652 14.00 -13.87 24.36
CA ARG A 652 13.02 -14.59 23.53
C ARG A 652 11.60 -14.46 24.08
N SER A 653 11.42 -14.65 25.38
CA SER A 653 10.13 -14.49 26.06
C SER A 653 9.64 -13.03 26.06
N LEU A 654 10.55 -12.04 26.16
CA LEU A 654 10.18 -10.62 26.07
C LEU A 654 9.62 -10.26 24.69
N ILE A 655 10.30 -10.69 23.61
CA ILE A 655 9.90 -10.36 22.24
C ILE A 655 8.67 -11.14 21.75
N ASP A 656 8.25 -12.18 22.48
CA ASP A 656 7.00 -12.92 22.26
C ASP A 656 5.78 -12.28 22.99
N LEU A 657 5.99 -11.35 23.93
CA LEU A 657 4.89 -10.69 24.65
C LEU A 657 3.86 -10.01 23.73
N PRO A 658 4.23 -9.31 22.64
CA PRO A 658 3.25 -8.72 21.73
C PRO A 658 2.31 -9.76 21.10
N ASN A 659 2.82 -10.97 20.82
CA ASN A 659 2.05 -12.08 20.29
C ASN A 659 1.06 -12.60 21.36
N ARG A 660 1.50 -12.79 22.60
CA ARG A 660 0.60 -13.19 23.71
C ARG A 660 -0.47 -12.15 24.02
N LEU A 661 -0.14 -10.87 23.91
CA LEU A 661 -1.10 -9.78 24.10
C LEU A 661 -2.19 -9.76 23.01
N SER A 662 -1.94 -10.43 21.87
CA SER A 662 -2.92 -10.53 20.78
C SER A 662 -4.15 -11.38 21.12
N GLU A 663 -4.02 -12.28 22.08
CA GLU A 663 -5.11 -13.13 22.59
C GLU A 663 -6.19 -12.30 23.34
N ILE A 664 -5.85 -11.09 23.79
CA ILE A 664 -6.79 -10.20 24.48
C ILE A 664 -7.48 -9.29 23.47
N ARG A 665 -8.77 -9.56 23.26
CA ARG A 665 -9.68 -8.70 22.49
C ARG A 665 -9.84 -7.34 23.19
N ASP A 666 -9.66 -6.24 22.45
CA ASP A 666 -9.76 -4.87 22.97
C ASP A 666 -8.81 -4.58 24.14
N ALA A 667 -7.54 -4.98 24.00
CA ALA A 667 -6.52 -4.77 25.03
C ALA A 667 -6.41 -3.30 25.46
N CYS A 668 -6.23 -3.05 26.77
CA CYS A 668 -5.93 -1.72 27.33
C CYS A 668 -4.42 -1.46 27.46
N LEU A 669 -3.61 -2.50 27.22
CA LEU A 669 -2.15 -2.46 27.27
C LEU A 669 -1.62 -2.63 25.84
N GLY A 670 -0.58 -1.87 25.50
CA GLY A 670 0.24 -2.03 24.31
C GLY A 670 1.70 -2.16 24.69
N ILE A 671 2.48 -2.79 23.81
CA ILE A 671 3.91 -3.04 24.00
C ILE A 671 4.64 -2.68 22.71
N ILE A 672 5.67 -1.85 22.83
CA ILE A 672 6.64 -1.57 21.76
C ILE A 672 8.03 -1.89 22.28
N ILE A 673 8.71 -2.84 21.62
CA ILE A 673 10.06 -3.27 22.00
C ILE A 673 11.03 -2.82 20.92
N PHE A 674 11.97 -1.93 21.27
CA PHE A 674 13.09 -1.59 20.41
C PHE A 674 14.21 -2.61 20.61
N LEU A 675 14.47 -3.41 19.57
CA LEU A 675 15.38 -4.55 19.63
C LEU A 675 16.54 -4.38 18.64
N ARG A 676 17.77 -4.60 19.11
CA ARG A 676 18.91 -4.68 18.19
C ARG A 676 18.86 -5.98 17.38
N ARG A 677 19.21 -5.90 16.10
CA ARG A 677 19.11 -7.05 15.17
C ARG A 677 20.01 -8.23 15.56
N ASP A 678 21.18 -7.98 16.15
CA ASP A 678 22.06 -9.02 16.70
C ASP A 678 21.40 -9.76 17.87
N PHE A 679 20.73 -9.04 18.78
CA PHE A 679 20.00 -9.63 19.91
C PHE A 679 18.84 -10.52 19.44
N LEU A 680 18.18 -10.15 18.33
CA LEU A 680 17.18 -11.00 17.70
C LEU A 680 17.80 -12.33 17.22
N ARG A 681 18.97 -12.29 16.58
CA ARG A 681 19.66 -13.49 16.10
C ARG A 681 20.11 -14.39 17.24
N TYR A 682 20.51 -13.81 18.36
CA TYR A 682 20.87 -14.56 19.57
C TYR A 682 19.66 -15.26 20.19
N ALA A 683 18.50 -14.59 20.22
CA ALA A 683 17.30 -15.10 20.87
C ALA A 683 16.47 -16.04 19.99
N VAL A 684 16.52 -15.89 18.65
CA VAL A 684 15.68 -16.62 17.68
C VAL A 684 16.56 -17.45 16.76
N THR A 685 16.80 -18.70 17.16
CA THR A 685 17.65 -19.64 16.41
C THR A 685 16.89 -20.42 15.33
N GLN A 686 15.57 -20.56 15.46
CA GLN A 686 14.69 -21.19 14.48
C GLN A 686 13.65 -20.17 13.97
N ASN A 687 13.30 -20.24 12.68
CA ASN A 687 12.28 -19.38 12.05
C ASN A 687 12.55 -17.86 12.12
N LEU A 688 13.82 -17.44 12.20
CA LEU A 688 14.23 -16.03 12.25
C LEU A 688 13.57 -15.19 11.15
N HIS A 689 13.58 -15.66 9.90
CA HIS A 689 12.98 -14.95 8.77
C HIS A 689 11.46 -14.75 8.92
N GLN A 690 10.75 -15.73 9.49
CA GLN A 690 9.32 -15.60 9.75
C GLN A 690 9.06 -14.52 10.80
N PHE A 691 9.89 -14.45 11.85
CA PHE A 691 9.80 -13.42 12.88
C PHE A 691 10.14 -12.03 12.32
N GLU A 692 11.22 -11.91 11.53
CA GLU A 692 11.58 -10.65 10.86
C GLU A 692 10.46 -10.18 9.92
N ASN A 693 9.83 -11.09 9.18
CA ASN A 693 8.72 -10.77 8.29
C ASN A 693 7.48 -10.26 9.04
N LEU A 694 7.16 -10.85 10.20
CA LEU A 694 6.02 -10.42 11.03
C LEU A 694 6.10 -8.94 11.44
N TYR A 695 7.30 -8.44 11.72
CA TYR A 695 7.53 -7.07 12.16
C TYR A 695 8.25 -6.18 11.12
N ARG A 696 8.33 -6.63 9.87
CA ARG A 696 9.07 -5.95 8.79
C ARG A 696 8.61 -4.51 8.57
N SER A 697 7.32 -4.26 8.73
CA SER A 697 6.73 -2.92 8.55
C SER A 697 7.17 -1.91 9.63
N TYR A 698 7.79 -2.37 10.73
CA TYR A 698 8.30 -1.54 11.83
C TYR A 698 9.84 -1.60 11.95
N ASP A 699 10.52 -2.22 10.98
CA ASP A 699 11.97 -2.38 10.95
C ASP A 699 12.65 -1.03 10.67
N LEU A 700 13.49 -0.59 11.60
CA LEU A 700 14.27 0.64 11.51
C LEU A 700 15.47 0.43 10.59
N SER A 701 15.17 0.49 9.29
CA SER A 701 16.14 0.43 8.21
C SER A 701 16.23 1.79 7.51
N TRP A 702 17.42 2.09 6.97
CA TRP A 702 17.69 3.29 6.21
C TRP A 702 18.09 2.89 4.80
N ASP A 703 17.22 3.18 3.85
CA ASP A 703 17.44 3.03 2.42
C ASP A 703 17.75 4.38 1.76
N GLU A 704 17.86 4.39 0.43
CA GLU A 704 18.14 5.60 -0.33
C GLU A 704 17.03 6.65 -0.19
N ASP A 705 15.76 6.24 -0.16
CA ASP A 705 14.63 7.16 0.01
C ASP A 705 14.64 7.80 1.40
N SER A 706 14.86 7.00 2.45
CA SER A 706 14.96 7.48 3.82
C SER A 706 16.19 8.40 4.01
N PHE A 707 17.28 8.14 3.28
CA PHE A 707 18.45 9.02 3.24
C PHE A 707 18.10 10.41 2.71
N PHE A 708 17.47 10.50 1.54
CA PHE A 708 17.08 11.79 0.96
C PHE A 708 16.11 12.56 1.86
N ARG A 709 15.14 11.86 2.45
CA ARG A 709 14.18 12.45 3.39
C ARG A 709 14.87 12.99 4.64
N LEU A 710 15.85 12.28 5.20
CA LEU A 710 16.61 12.73 6.37
C LEU A 710 17.41 13.99 6.07
N VAL A 711 18.15 14.02 4.96
CA VAL A 711 18.98 15.19 4.60
C VAL A 711 18.09 16.40 4.36
N PHE A 712 17.01 16.24 3.58
CA PHE A 712 16.07 17.33 3.33
C PHE A 712 15.42 17.81 4.63
N TRP A 713 14.99 16.89 5.50
CA TRP A 713 14.40 17.25 6.80
C TRP A 713 15.37 18.03 7.68
N ILE A 714 16.65 17.62 7.78
CA ILE A 714 17.68 18.37 8.52
C ILE A 714 17.83 19.78 7.95
N CYS A 715 17.84 19.93 6.63
CA CYS A 715 17.92 21.23 5.99
C CYS A 715 16.67 22.10 6.23
N SER A 716 15.48 21.50 6.30
CA SER A 716 14.26 22.24 6.66
C SER A 716 14.26 22.64 8.14
N GLN A 717 14.77 21.78 9.04
CA GLN A 717 14.96 22.12 10.46
C GLN A 717 15.97 23.26 10.68
N ALA A 718 16.99 23.34 9.82
CA ALA A 718 17.94 24.45 9.81
C ALA A 718 17.41 25.71 9.10
N GLU A 719 16.20 25.67 8.54
CA GLU A 719 15.57 26.75 7.76
C GLU A 719 16.38 27.19 6.52
N ILE A 720 17.16 26.27 5.94
CA ILE A 720 18.06 26.58 4.81
C ILE A 720 17.54 26.08 3.46
N ILE A 721 16.82 24.95 3.42
CA ILE A 721 16.26 24.34 2.19
C ILE A 721 14.88 23.74 2.53
N GLY A 722 13.87 24.14 1.75
CA GLY A 722 12.47 23.72 1.96
C GLY A 722 11.82 24.46 3.14
N PRO A 723 10.77 25.27 2.92
CA PRO A 723 10.22 26.14 3.97
C PRO A 723 9.44 25.38 5.06
N ASP A 724 9.06 24.12 4.84
CA ASP A 724 8.28 23.33 5.81
C ASP A 724 8.70 21.86 5.86
N SER A 725 8.97 21.37 7.07
CA SER A 725 9.26 19.97 7.38
C SER A 725 8.11 19.01 7.04
N ALA A 726 6.87 19.49 6.93
CA ALA A 726 5.73 18.69 6.48
C ALA A 726 5.83 18.31 4.99
N GLU A 727 6.53 19.11 4.16
CA GLU A 727 6.70 18.83 2.73
C GLU A 727 7.60 17.63 2.45
N VAL A 728 8.43 17.20 3.41
CA VAL A 728 9.34 16.04 3.27
C VAL A 728 8.58 14.81 2.76
N TYR A 729 7.33 14.65 3.20
CA TYR A 729 6.53 13.45 3.00
C TYR A 729 5.77 13.39 1.68
N GLY A 730 5.52 14.53 1.05
CA GLY A 730 4.84 14.64 -0.24
C GLY A 730 5.77 14.68 -1.45
N LYS A 731 7.10 14.75 -1.25
CA LYS A 731 8.07 14.80 -2.35
C LYS A 731 8.60 13.41 -2.69
N THR A 732 8.77 13.16 -3.99
CA THR A 732 9.45 11.99 -4.55
C THR A 732 10.97 12.10 -4.38
N ARG A 733 11.68 10.99 -4.62
CA ARG A 733 13.14 10.93 -4.53
C ARG A 733 13.80 11.94 -5.46
N GLU A 734 13.31 12.04 -6.69
CA GLU A 734 13.85 12.94 -7.72
C GLU A 734 13.69 14.40 -7.29
N GLU A 735 12.52 14.78 -6.77
CA GLU A 735 12.27 16.13 -6.27
C GLU A 735 13.14 16.45 -5.05
N LEU A 736 13.21 15.55 -4.06
CA LEU A 736 14.10 15.73 -2.90
C LEU A 736 15.55 15.90 -3.35
N ALA A 737 15.99 15.10 -4.33
CA ALA A 737 17.33 15.21 -4.88
C ALA A 737 17.58 16.55 -5.60
N GLU A 738 16.60 17.08 -6.35
CA GLU A 738 16.68 18.39 -7.00
C GLU A 738 16.79 19.52 -5.97
N TYR A 739 15.99 19.50 -4.91
CA TYR A 739 16.12 20.46 -3.80
C TYR A 739 17.51 20.39 -3.14
N LEU A 740 18.02 19.18 -2.93
CA LEU A 740 19.32 18.95 -2.33
C LEU A 740 20.50 19.29 -3.25
N GLU A 741 20.29 19.60 -4.53
CA GLU A 741 21.32 20.24 -5.34
C GLU A 741 21.72 21.62 -4.77
N GLN A 742 20.81 22.32 -4.09
CA GLN A 742 21.15 23.56 -3.38
C GLN A 742 22.07 23.33 -2.18
N LEU A 743 22.08 22.12 -1.62
CA LEU A 743 22.97 21.75 -0.51
C LEU A 743 24.39 21.50 -1.01
N TRP A 744 24.57 20.54 -1.93
CA TRP A 744 25.88 19.99 -2.28
C TRP A 744 26.19 20.02 -3.79
N GLY A 745 25.30 20.58 -4.59
CA GLY A 745 25.35 20.69 -6.05
C GLY A 745 25.14 19.37 -6.78
N ARG A 746 24.80 19.46 -8.07
CA ARG A 746 24.47 18.30 -8.91
C ARG A 746 25.62 17.28 -9.03
N LYS A 747 26.85 17.77 -9.17
CA LYS A 747 28.08 16.95 -9.28
C LYS A 747 29.16 17.36 -8.28
N LEU A 748 30.11 16.46 -8.02
CA LEU A 748 31.29 16.67 -7.14
C LEU A 748 32.37 17.60 -7.75
N GLY A 749 31.91 18.64 -8.45
CA GLY A 749 32.65 19.66 -9.16
C GLY A 749 31.64 20.62 -9.81
N ALA A 750 32.06 21.32 -10.86
CA ALA A 750 31.10 22.09 -11.67
C ALA A 750 30.10 21.14 -12.37
N ASP A 751 28.90 21.61 -12.71
CA ASP A 751 27.86 20.78 -13.34
C ASP A 751 28.29 20.21 -14.71
N THR A 752 29.19 20.91 -15.40
CA THR A 752 29.80 20.48 -16.67
C THR A 752 30.96 19.50 -16.51
N SER A 753 31.39 19.20 -15.27
CA SER A 753 32.50 18.30 -15.00
C SER A 753 32.15 16.83 -15.31
N LYS A 754 33.20 16.02 -15.51
CA LYS A 754 33.11 14.55 -15.64
C LYS A 754 33.09 13.83 -14.27
N GLU A 755 32.81 14.57 -13.20
CA GLU A 755 32.68 14.02 -11.85
C GLU A 755 31.33 13.30 -11.68
N ALA A 756 31.24 12.45 -10.65
CA ALA A 756 30.01 11.77 -10.28
C ALA A 756 28.93 12.75 -9.80
N TYR A 757 27.66 12.33 -9.94
CA TYR A 757 26.55 13.00 -9.27
C TYR A 757 26.77 12.95 -7.76
N THR A 758 26.67 14.10 -7.09
CA THR A 758 27.04 14.23 -5.68
C THR A 758 26.18 13.33 -4.81
N ARG A 759 24.85 13.31 -5.07
CA ARG A 759 23.89 12.50 -4.32
C ARG A 759 24.23 11.01 -4.31
N ASN A 760 24.47 10.42 -5.49
CA ASN A 760 24.79 8.99 -5.61
C ASN A 760 26.14 8.70 -4.96
N TRP A 761 27.10 9.62 -5.08
CA TRP A 761 28.42 9.44 -4.45
C TRP A 761 28.36 9.49 -2.93
N VAL A 762 27.63 10.45 -2.35
CA VAL A 762 27.49 10.57 -0.89
C VAL A 762 26.78 9.33 -0.33
N PHE A 763 25.67 8.91 -0.93
CA PHE A 763 24.97 7.70 -0.52
C PHE A 763 25.87 6.45 -0.63
N ALA A 764 26.59 6.30 -1.75
CA ALA A 764 27.53 5.20 -1.95
C ALA A 764 28.75 5.25 -1.00
N ALA A 765 29.17 6.43 -0.56
CA ALA A 765 30.30 6.61 0.34
C ALA A 765 29.94 6.27 1.79
N LEU A 766 28.69 6.54 2.21
CA LEU A 766 28.20 6.28 3.57
C LEU A 766 27.64 4.88 3.78
N THR A 767 27.34 4.14 2.71
CA THR A 767 26.82 2.77 2.79
C THR A 767 27.93 1.71 2.86
N ASP A 768 27.65 0.56 3.47
CA ASP A 768 28.50 -0.65 3.41
C ASP A 768 28.22 -1.49 2.15
N PHE A 769 29.00 -2.55 1.86
CA PHE A 769 28.78 -3.37 0.65
C PHE A 769 27.52 -4.25 0.69
N LYS A 770 26.78 -4.26 1.81
CA LYS A 770 25.44 -4.85 1.93
C LYS A 770 24.34 -3.80 1.75
N GLY A 771 24.70 -2.54 1.46
CA GLY A 771 23.77 -1.45 1.21
C GLY A 771 23.17 -0.86 2.48
N ARG A 772 23.72 -1.17 3.66
CA ARG A 772 23.20 -0.68 4.93
C ARG A 772 23.72 0.73 5.20
N LEU A 773 22.82 1.60 5.62
CA LEU A 773 23.08 2.97 6.05
C LEU A 773 22.62 3.15 7.50
N GLN A 774 23.23 4.10 8.22
CA GLN A 774 22.76 4.53 9.54
C GLN A 774 22.51 6.04 9.52
N ALA A 775 21.39 6.50 10.09
CA ALA A 775 21.07 7.92 10.15
C ALA A 775 22.16 8.74 10.86
N ARG A 776 22.76 8.19 11.92
CA ARG A 776 23.85 8.87 12.63
C ARG A 776 25.03 9.19 11.72
N ASP A 777 25.40 8.29 10.81
CA ASP A 777 26.49 8.52 9.85
C ASP A 777 26.17 9.66 8.89
N VAL A 778 24.90 9.81 8.49
CA VAL A 778 24.43 10.92 7.63
C VAL A 778 24.50 12.25 8.36
N VAL A 779 23.99 12.32 9.59
CA VAL A 779 24.02 13.54 10.42
C VAL A 779 25.46 13.95 10.71
N ARG A 780 26.31 13.00 11.10
CA ARG A 780 27.75 13.21 11.35
C ARG A 780 28.48 13.69 10.10
N PHE A 781 28.14 13.15 8.94
CA PHE A 781 28.70 13.57 7.66
C PHE A 781 28.33 15.04 7.35
N LEU A 782 27.07 15.42 7.51
CA LEU A 782 26.62 16.80 7.31
C LEU A 782 27.27 17.76 8.30
N TYR A 783 27.40 17.35 9.57
CA TYR A 783 28.11 18.11 10.60
C TYR A 783 29.55 18.42 10.18
N HIS A 784 30.35 17.39 9.87
CA HIS A 784 31.75 17.59 9.49
C HIS A 784 31.89 18.34 8.16
N ALA A 785 30.99 18.11 7.20
CA ALA A 785 31.01 18.85 5.94
C ALA A 785 30.72 20.33 6.15
N GLY A 786 29.77 20.68 7.03
CA GLY A 786 29.49 22.06 7.43
C GLY A 786 30.66 22.68 8.22
N ASP A 787 31.19 21.95 9.19
CA ASP A 787 32.32 22.38 10.04
C ASP A 787 33.57 22.72 9.22
N ILE A 788 33.98 21.81 8.33
CA ILE A 788 35.11 22.01 7.42
C ILE A 788 34.88 23.22 6.50
N THR A 789 33.64 23.43 6.05
CA THR A 789 33.27 24.58 5.21
C THR A 789 33.40 25.89 5.97
N VAL A 790 32.95 25.95 7.22
CA VAL A 790 33.03 27.14 8.07
C VAL A 790 34.48 27.46 8.44
N GLU A 791 35.25 26.46 8.89
CA GLU A 791 36.64 26.66 9.35
C GLU A 791 37.61 27.00 8.21
N ASN A 792 37.37 26.46 7.01
CA ASN A 792 38.31 26.55 5.88
C ASN A 792 37.72 27.28 4.67
N ALA A 793 36.73 28.17 4.87
CA ALA A 793 35.98 28.84 3.81
C ALA A 793 36.85 29.48 2.72
N LYS A 794 37.98 30.10 3.12
CA LYS A 794 38.95 30.72 2.19
C LYS A 794 39.72 29.70 1.36
N GLU A 795 40.21 28.63 1.99
CA GLU A 795 40.94 27.54 1.31
C GLU A 795 40.05 26.82 0.29
N LEU A 796 38.79 26.61 0.65
CA LEU A 796 37.81 25.88 -0.15
C LEU A 796 37.17 26.72 -1.27
N GLN A 797 37.57 28.00 -1.40
CA GLN A 797 36.98 28.96 -2.35
C GLN A 797 35.46 29.07 -2.19
N PHE A 798 34.96 29.16 -0.95
CA PHE A 798 33.51 29.17 -0.66
C PHE A 798 32.77 30.28 -1.42
N GLU A 799 33.37 31.46 -1.57
CA GLU A 799 32.79 32.58 -2.36
C GLU A 799 32.44 32.20 -3.80
N LYS A 800 33.13 31.22 -4.39
CA LYS A 800 32.84 30.71 -5.73
C LYS A 800 31.68 29.70 -5.73
N TRP A 801 31.62 28.85 -4.72
CA TRP A 801 30.62 27.77 -4.61
C TRP A 801 29.31 28.22 -3.97
N CYS A 802 29.31 29.29 -3.19
CA CYS A 802 28.09 29.80 -2.57
C CYS A 802 27.12 30.40 -3.59
N ALA A 803 27.42 30.43 -4.89
CA ALA A 803 26.42 30.78 -5.91
C ALA A 803 25.44 29.63 -6.17
N ASP A 804 25.91 28.38 -6.19
CA ASP A 804 25.14 27.20 -6.57
C ASP A 804 24.83 26.26 -5.40
N ARG A 805 25.68 26.19 -4.38
CA ARG A 805 25.55 25.24 -3.27
C ARG A 805 25.99 25.77 -1.91
N LEU A 806 25.56 25.12 -0.83
CA LEU A 806 25.98 25.44 0.55
C LEU A 806 27.25 24.69 0.98
N VAL A 807 27.51 23.49 0.46
CA VAL A 807 28.64 22.65 0.87
C VAL A 807 29.58 22.40 -0.33
N PRO A 808 30.84 22.89 -0.30
CA PRO A 808 31.80 22.69 -1.38
C PRO A 808 32.24 21.22 -1.56
N PRO A 809 32.60 20.80 -2.79
CA PRO A 809 33.01 19.41 -3.06
C PRO A 809 34.24 18.91 -2.27
N GLN A 810 35.14 19.81 -1.86
CA GLN A 810 36.28 19.43 -1.04
C GLN A 810 35.89 19.15 0.41
N ALA A 811 34.93 19.89 0.97
CA ALA A 811 34.40 19.64 2.30
C ALA A 811 33.70 18.27 2.37
N ILE A 812 32.90 17.94 1.34
CA ILE A 812 32.25 16.62 1.18
C ILE A 812 33.28 15.48 1.21
N ARG A 813 34.38 15.59 0.46
CA ARG A 813 35.41 14.54 0.42
C ARG A 813 36.15 14.40 1.76
N ARG A 814 36.46 15.52 2.42
CA ARG A 814 37.18 15.52 3.70
C ARG A 814 36.32 15.01 4.87
N ALA A 815 35.00 15.23 4.83
CA ALA A 815 34.06 14.80 5.86
C ALA A 815 33.95 13.27 6.04
N ILE A 816 34.30 12.48 5.01
CA ILE A 816 34.26 11.01 5.09
C ILE A 816 35.25 10.45 6.12
N VAL A 817 36.41 11.08 6.29
CA VAL A 817 37.47 10.57 7.18
C VAL A 817 37.01 10.47 8.64
N PRO A 818 36.51 11.55 9.29
CA PRO A 818 36.03 11.45 10.67
C PRO A 818 34.80 10.54 10.80
N CYS A 819 33.90 10.51 9.81
CA CYS A 819 32.78 9.56 9.79
C CYS A 819 33.26 8.10 9.81
N SER A 820 34.27 7.79 9.00
CA SER A 820 34.80 6.44 8.89
C SER A 820 35.53 5.99 10.15
N GLN A 821 36.27 6.89 10.81
CA GLN A 821 36.91 6.61 12.10
C GLN A 821 35.88 6.22 13.16
N LYS A 822 34.81 7.03 13.29
CA LYS A 822 33.72 6.74 14.22
C LYS A 822 32.96 5.46 13.88
N LYS A 823 32.75 5.17 12.58
CA LYS A 823 32.12 3.91 12.16
C LYS A 823 32.92 2.69 12.61
N VAL A 824 34.24 2.75 12.50
CA VAL A 824 35.13 1.66 12.94
C VAL A 824 35.04 1.48 14.45
N GLU A 825 35.10 2.56 15.24
CA GLU A 825 34.89 2.51 16.70
C GLU A 825 33.56 1.82 17.06
N GLU A 826 32.47 2.20 16.40
CA GLU A 826 31.14 1.63 16.65
C GLU A 826 31.05 0.14 16.28
N ALA A 827 31.73 -0.27 15.20
CA ALA A 827 31.78 -1.65 14.75
C ALA A 827 32.62 -2.54 15.67
N LYS A 828 33.69 -2.01 16.28
CA LYS A 828 34.46 -2.73 17.31
C LYS A 828 33.58 -3.07 18.51
N GLU A 829 32.77 -2.12 18.97
CA GLU A 829 31.84 -2.35 20.07
C GLU A 829 30.70 -3.34 19.73
N GLU A 830 30.38 -3.54 18.45
CA GLU A 830 29.30 -4.43 18.00
C GLU A 830 29.81 -5.86 17.74
N TYR A 831 31.05 -6.00 17.26
CA TYR A 831 31.64 -7.27 16.85
C TYR A 831 32.99 -7.49 17.56
N PRO A 832 33.04 -8.26 18.66
CA PRO A 832 34.28 -8.53 19.40
C PRO A 832 35.39 -9.16 18.54
N GLU A 833 35.02 -9.98 17.54
CA GLU A 833 35.98 -10.56 16.58
C GLU A 833 36.56 -9.51 15.64
N PHE A 834 35.77 -8.48 15.27
CA PHE A 834 36.25 -7.34 14.49
C PHE A 834 37.18 -6.45 15.31
N GLU A 835 36.88 -6.20 16.59
CA GLU A 835 37.75 -5.49 17.51
C GLU A 835 39.14 -6.15 17.58
N LYS A 836 39.18 -7.46 17.86
CA LYS A 836 40.41 -8.24 17.87
C LYS A 836 41.18 -8.11 16.54
N TRP A 837 40.48 -8.20 15.41
CA TRP A 837 41.13 -8.05 14.11
C TRP A 837 41.73 -6.65 13.91
N VAL A 838 41.01 -5.58 14.24
CA VAL A 838 41.49 -4.20 14.05
C VAL A 838 42.62 -3.84 15.00
N ASP A 839 42.61 -4.32 16.25
CA ASP A 839 43.57 -3.91 17.28
C ASP A 839 44.75 -4.87 17.45
N GLU A 840 44.61 -6.15 17.11
CA GLU A 840 45.67 -7.14 17.30
C GLU A 840 46.28 -7.63 15.99
N THR A 841 45.49 -7.71 14.90
CA THR A 841 45.94 -8.30 13.63
C THR A 841 46.33 -7.23 12.62
N LEU A 842 45.46 -6.24 12.38
CA LEU A 842 45.69 -5.18 11.41
C LEU A 842 46.96 -4.35 11.68
N PRO A 843 47.34 -4.03 12.93
CA PRO A 843 48.56 -3.26 13.23
C PRO A 843 49.86 -3.96 12.83
N LYS A 844 49.86 -5.30 12.76
CA LYS A 844 51.01 -6.12 12.35
C LYS A 844 51.32 -5.98 10.86
N ILE A 845 50.39 -5.47 10.05
CA ILE A 845 50.56 -5.21 8.63
C ILE A 845 51.12 -3.79 8.42
N SER A 846 52.23 -3.67 7.68
CA SER A 846 52.85 -2.37 7.39
C SER A 846 51.89 -1.44 6.64
N SER A 847 51.93 -0.14 6.96
CA SER A 847 51.06 0.88 6.34
C SER A 847 51.17 0.92 4.82
N ASP A 848 52.35 0.61 4.28
CA ASP A 848 52.61 0.58 2.83
C ASP A 848 51.82 -0.52 2.10
N LYS A 849 51.48 -1.61 2.80
CA LYS A 849 50.71 -2.74 2.28
C LYS A 849 49.20 -2.54 2.41
N ARG A 850 48.73 -1.64 3.29
CA ARG A 850 47.29 -1.36 3.49
C ARG A 850 46.71 -0.56 2.33
N ARG A 851 46.47 -1.26 1.22
CA ARG A 851 45.95 -0.71 -0.04
C ARG A 851 44.75 -1.47 -0.53
N ILE A 852 43.88 -0.79 -1.27
CA ILE A 852 42.79 -1.44 -2.00
C ILE A 852 42.99 -1.30 -3.52
N PRO A 853 42.66 -2.35 -4.30
CA PRO A 853 42.29 -3.69 -3.85
C PRO A 853 43.46 -4.47 -3.25
N PHE A 854 43.16 -5.51 -2.45
CA PHE A 854 44.16 -6.46 -1.93
C PHE A 854 43.74 -7.92 -2.15
N THR A 855 44.68 -8.85 -2.02
CA THR A 855 44.39 -10.29 -1.99
C THR A 855 44.56 -10.87 -0.58
N PRO A 856 43.85 -11.96 -0.22
CA PRO A 856 43.99 -12.59 1.09
C PRO A 856 45.43 -13.04 1.39
N ASP A 857 46.13 -13.54 0.38
CA ASP A 857 47.51 -14.02 0.48
C ASP A 857 48.51 -12.89 0.83
N GLU A 858 48.20 -11.64 0.49
CA GLU A 858 49.03 -10.47 0.82
C GLU A 858 48.95 -10.06 2.30
N PHE A 859 47.90 -10.49 3.01
CA PHE A 859 47.53 -10.03 4.36
C PHE A 859 47.47 -11.15 5.42
N ASP A 860 47.67 -12.42 5.04
CA ASP A 860 47.62 -13.59 5.94
C ASP A 860 46.35 -13.59 6.83
N ILE A 861 45.20 -13.24 6.22
CA ILE A 861 43.92 -13.14 6.92
C ILE A 861 43.28 -14.53 6.95
N ASP A 862 43.01 -15.02 8.16
CA ASP A 862 42.32 -16.30 8.34
C ASP A 862 40.94 -16.31 7.63
N PRO A 863 40.56 -17.42 6.95
CA PRO A 863 39.27 -17.52 6.24
C PRO A 863 38.01 -17.19 7.07
N PRO A 864 37.93 -17.51 8.39
CA PRO A 864 36.83 -17.05 9.24
C PRO A 864 36.71 -15.52 9.33
N VAL A 865 37.82 -14.79 9.38
CA VAL A 865 37.83 -13.32 9.44
C VAL A 865 37.35 -12.72 8.12
N ILE A 866 37.71 -13.32 6.98
CA ILE A 866 37.20 -12.90 5.67
C ILE A 866 35.68 -13.02 5.62
N ARG A 867 35.12 -14.17 6.04
CA ARG A 867 33.67 -14.37 6.08
C ARG A 867 32.98 -13.35 6.97
N MET A 868 33.52 -13.10 8.16
CA MET A 868 33.02 -12.06 9.07
C MET A 868 33.00 -10.67 8.41
N LEU A 869 34.11 -10.25 7.80
CA LEU A 869 34.23 -8.94 7.14
C LEU A 869 33.28 -8.81 5.93
N GLU A 870 33.04 -9.89 5.19
CA GLU A 870 32.05 -9.94 4.11
C GLU A 870 30.62 -9.86 4.62
N GLU A 871 30.28 -10.55 5.72
CA GLU A 871 28.96 -10.50 6.35
C GLU A 871 28.64 -9.11 6.93
N MET A 872 29.66 -8.46 7.49
CA MET A 872 29.60 -7.07 7.95
C MET A 872 29.54 -6.05 6.79
N GLY A 873 29.88 -6.46 5.55
CA GLY A 873 29.94 -5.56 4.40
C GLY A 873 31.17 -4.63 4.39
N VAL A 874 32.18 -4.92 5.20
CA VAL A 874 33.46 -4.20 5.27
C VAL A 874 34.32 -4.52 4.06
N ILE A 875 34.21 -5.73 3.51
CA ILE A 875 34.90 -6.13 2.28
C ILE A 875 33.94 -6.69 1.22
N TYR A 876 34.35 -6.60 -0.03
CA TYR A 876 33.66 -7.20 -1.18
C TYR A 876 34.66 -7.87 -2.13
N GLU A 877 34.41 -9.14 -2.44
CA GLU A 877 35.17 -9.92 -3.42
C GLU A 877 34.69 -9.59 -4.85
N ASP A 878 35.54 -8.98 -5.68
CA ASP A 878 35.32 -8.83 -7.13
C ASP A 878 36.19 -9.86 -7.87
N LYS A 879 35.54 -10.82 -8.52
CA LYS A 879 36.22 -11.80 -9.39
C LYS A 879 36.40 -11.17 -10.77
N GLY A 880 37.62 -10.70 -11.04
CA GLY A 880 37.98 -10.11 -12.33
C GLY A 880 37.76 -11.09 -13.50
N LYS A 881 37.79 -10.59 -14.74
CA LYS A 881 37.67 -11.42 -15.96
C LYS A 881 38.78 -12.49 -16.07
N ASP A 882 39.87 -12.25 -15.36
CA ASP A 882 41.11 -12.99 -15.24
C ASP A 882 41.10 -14.02 -14.09
N GLY A 883 39.97 -14.18 -13.38
CA GLY A 883 39.78 -15.23 -12.36
C GLY A 883 40.47 -14.99 -11.02
N SER A 884 41.21 -13.88 -10.87
CA SER A 884 41.81 -13.47 -9.59
C SER A 884 40.77 -12.78 -8.69
N SER A 885 40.63 -13.27 -7.45
CA SER A 885 39.79 -12.68 -6.41
C SER A 885 40.47 -11.48 -5.79
N ARG A 886 39.84 -10.30 -5.89
CA ARG A 886 40.35 -9.04 -5.30
C ARG A 886 39.33 -8.46 -4.34
N PHE A 887 39.79 -8.08 -3.16
CA PHE A 887 38.94 -7.51 -2.12
C PHE A 887 39.01 -5.98 -2.11
N TYR A 888 37.85 -5.35 -2.00
CA TYR A 888 37.69 -3.91 -1.88
C TYR A 888 37.05 -3.55 -0.54
N MET A 889 37.24 -2.31 -0.08
CA MET A 889 36.58 -1.75 1.12
C MET A 889 35.73 -0.53 0.74
N PRO A 890 34.56 -0.32 1.38
CA PRO A 890 33.75 0.86 1.15
C PRO A 890 34.36 2.07 1.88
N GLU A 891 34.08 3.28 1.40
CA GLU A 891 34.67 4.52 1.94
C GLU A 891 34.39 4.72 3.44
N ILE A 892 33.20 4.34 3.91
CA ILE A 892 32.80 4.42 5.32
C ILE A 892 33.66 3.54 6.26
N PHE A 893 34.40 2.55 5.76
CA PHE A 893 35.36 1.76 6.57
C PHE A 893 36.82 2.01 6.19
N ARG A 894 37.10 2.24 4.90
CA ARG A 894 38.45 2.34 4.34
C ARG A 894 39.31 3.40 5.04
N ALA A 895 38.77 4.60 5.24
CA ALA A 895 39.53 5.71 5.80
C ALA A 895 39.85 5.49 7.28
N GLY A 896 38.89 4.99 8.07
CA GLY A 896 39.05 4.67 9.49
C GLY A 896 40.01 3.50 9.75
N LEU A 897 40.07 2.52 8.84
CA LEU A 897 41.03 1.40 8.89
C LEU A 897 42.43 1.77 8.34
N ASN A 898 42.64 3.02 7.91
CA ASN A 898 43.88 3.53 7.35
C ASN A 898 44.34 2.81 6.05
N PHE A 899 43.39 2.43 5.19
CA PHE A 899 43.70 1.88 3.87
C PHE A 899 43.80 2.99 2.81
N SER A 900 44.86 2.97 2.02
CA SER A 900 45.10 3.91 0.92
C SER A 900 44.66 3.33 -0.44
N LEU A 901 44.46 4.21 -1.44
CA LEU A 901 44.26 3.78 -2.82
C LEU A 901 45.62 3.52 -3.47
N ASP A 902 45.69 2.55 -4.37
CA ASP A 902 46.90 2.33 -5.18
C ASP A 902 47.30 3.56 -6.01
N LYS A 903 48.61 3.73 -6.23
CA LYS A 903 49.17 4.90 -6.94
C LYS A 903 48.53 5.05 -8.34
N GLY A 904 47.82 6.16 -8.55
CA GLY A 904 47.15 6.48 -9.81
C GLY A 904 45.75 5.89 -9.99
N ALA A 905 45.24 5.13 -9.02
CA ALA A 905 43.89 4.59 -9.04
C ALA A 905 42.86 5.65 -8.61
N ARG A 906 41.83 5.88 -9.43
CA ARG A 906 40.66 6.68 -9.02
C ARG A 906 39.74 5.82 -8.15
N PRO A 907 39.17 6.36 -7.04
CA PRO A 907 38.22 5.63 -6.22
C PRO A 907 36.98 5.24 -7.06
N ARG A 908 36.82 3.95 -7.36
CA ARG A 908 35.70 3.41 -8.15
C ARG A 908 34.46 3.13 -7.27
N VAL A 909 34.14 4.03 -6.35
CA VAL A 909 33.11 3.84 -5.31
C VAL A 909 31.77 3.39 -5.93
N LEU A 910 31.25 4.13 -6.92
CA LEU A 910 29.97 3.82 -7.57
C LEU A 910 30.01 2.53 -8.39
N ALA A 911 31.09 2.28 -9.13
CA ALA A 911 31.17 1.10 -9.99
C ALA A 911 31.30 -0.19 -9.17
N LEU A 912 32.03 -0.16 -8.06
CA LEU A 912 32.16 -1.29 -7.14
C LEU A 912 30.86 -1.54 -6.39
N LYS A 913 30.17 -0.48 -5.93
CA LYS A 913 28.86 -0.62 -5.29
C LYS A 913 27.80 -1.20 -6.22
N ARG A 914 27.73 -0.74 -7.47
CA ARG A 914 26.80 -1.29 -8.48
C ARG A 914 27.05 -2.77 -8.78
N ARG A 915 28.31 -3.23 -8.69
CA ARG A 915 28.64 -4.65 -8.83
C ARG A 915 28.26 -5.45 -7.59
N ALA A 916 28.47 -4.89 -6.40
CA ALA A 916 28.14 -5.54 -5.13
C ALA A 916 26.64 -5.66 -4.86
N LEU A 917 25.86 -4.63 -5.21
CA LEU A 917 24.43 -4.52 -4.90
C LEU A 917 23.51 -4.86 -6.10
N GLY A 918 24.06 -4.96 -7.31
CA GLY A 918 23.30 -5.08 -8.55
C GLY A 918 22.94 -3.71 -9.16
N SER A 919 22.72 -3.68 -10.48
CA SER A 919 22.56 -2.45 -11.27
C SER A 919 21.27 -1.65 -10.98
N GLY A 920 20.32 -2.20 -10.21
CA GLY A 920 19.05 -1.57 -9.87
C GLY A 920 19.01 -0.80 -8.54
N VAL A 921 20.12 -0.74 -7.79
CA VAL A 921 20.16 -0.21 -6.40
C VAL A 921 20.84 1.19 -6.30
N LEU A 922 21.32 1.78 -7.41
CA LEU A 922 22.14 3.02 -7.40
C LEU A 922 22.07 3.97 -8.61
#